data_AF-A0AA97JJT4-F1
#
_entry.id   AF-A0AA97JJT4-F1
#
_cell.length_a   1.000
_cell.length_b   1.000
_cell.length_c   1.000
_cell.angle_alpha   90.00
_cell.angle_beta   90.00
_cell.angle_gamma   90.00
#
_symmetry.space_group_name_H-M   'P 1'
#
loop_
_entity.id
_entity.type
_entity.pdbx_description
1 polymer ?
#
loop_
_entity_poly.entity_id
_entity_poly.type
_entity_poly.pdbx_seq_one_letter_code
_entity_poly.pdbx_strand_id
1 'polypeptide(L)'
;MASDLETEVQGIDRSLMGCSAEEIALKWLQTSDLPKEIYMHLACYVPKIYCRGPNPAPQREDMLAQHVLFGPMEWYLCGEDPTFGFQKLEKSNKPSHLCGRVFKVGEPTYSCRDCAVDPTCVLCMECFLGSIHREHRYRMTTSGGGGFCDCGDTEAWKEGPYCQKHEHNTSETTEEEDPLVHLSEDMIAKVYNIFAITFQYAVDILTWEKENELPPGLETVEKTDTYYCMLFNDEVHTYEQVIYTLQKAVSCTQKEAIGFATTVDRDGRRSVRYGDFQYCDQAKSVIVRNTSRQTKPLKVQVMHSSIVAHQSFGLKLLTWLGNIIGYSDGLRRILCQVGLQEGPEGENSSLVDKLMLSDSKLWKGARSVYHQLFMSSLLMDLKYKKLFAIRFARNYERLQNDYVKDDHDREYSIADLSVQIFTVPSLARMLIIEENLMTTIVSTFMDHLRHRDIQGRFQFERYTALQAFKFKRVQSLILDLKYVLISKPVDWSDDLRQKFLDGFDVFLELLKCMQGMDPITRQVGQHIEMEPEWEAAFTLQMRLTHVISMIQDWCALDEKVLIEAYKKCLSALMQCHSGFTDGEQPIVLSMCGHSVETIRYSVSQEKVSIHLPVSRLLAGLHVLLSKSEVAYRFPEHLPLSELSPPMLIEHPLRCLVLCAQVHAGMWRRNGFSLVNQIYYYHNVKCRREMFDKDVVMLQVHP
;
A
#
# COMPACT_ATOMS: atom_id res chain seq x y z
N MET A 1 -42.59 6.20 -25.37
CA MET A 1 -42.36 6.62 -26.77
C MET A 1 -41.01 6.07 -27.19
N ALA A 2 -41.00 4.79 -27.55
CA ALA A 2 -39.83 4.05 -27.97
C ALA A 2 -40.08 3.65 -29.43
N SER A 3 -39.41 4.32 -30.38
CA SER A 3 -39.18 3.81 -31.75
C SER A 3 -38.34 4.71 -32.68
N ASP A 4 -37.79 5.87 -32.29
CA ASP A 4 -37.07 6.75 -33.24
C ASP A 4 -35.67 7.19 -32.77
N LEU A 5 -34.78 6.23 -32.50
CA LEU A 5 -33.33 6.46 -32.42
C LEU A 5 -32.62 5.17 -32.86
N GLU A 6 -32.93 4.73 -34.09
CA GLU A 6 -31.97 3.95 -34.85
C GLU A 6 -30.68 4.77 -34.94
N THR A 7 -29.63 4.23 -34.35
CA THR A 7 -28.28 4.74 -34.30
C THR A 7 -27.80 5.20 -35.69
N GLU A 8 -27.78 6.51 -35.92
CA GLU A 8 -26.82 7.12 -36.82
C GLU A 8 -25.42 6.80 -36.29
N VAL A 9 -24.87 5.68 -36.74
CA VAL A 9 -23.43 5.45 -36.68
C VAL A 9 -22.83 6.50 -37.60
N GLN A 10 -22.49 7.67 -37.06
CA GLN A 10 -21.75 8.70 -37.79
C GLN A 10 -20.60 8.00 -38.53
N GLY A 11 -20.49 8.18 -39.84
CA GLY A 11 -19.39 7.62 -40.62
C GLY A 11 -18.04 8.03 -40.02
N ILE A 12 -16.98 7.25 -40.28
CA ILE A 12 -15.62 7.68 -39.95
C ILE A 12 -15.39 9.03 -40.65
N ASP A 13 -15.03 10.06 -39.89
CA ASP A 13 -14.72 11.37 -40.46
C ASP A 13 -13.56 11.19 -41.46
N ARG A 14 -13.87 11.36 -42.76
CA ARG A 14 -12.91 11.15 -43.84
C ARG A 14 -11.70 12.07 -43.71
N SER A 15 -11.83 13.21 -43.03
CA SER A 15 -10.71 14.12 -42.77
C SER A 15 -9.67 13.52 -41.82
N LEU A 16 -10.07 12.69 -40.85
CA LEU A 16 -9.16 12.01 -39.92
C LEU A 16 -8.38 10.88 -40.59
N MET A 17 -8.97 10.24 -41.60
CA MET A 17 -8.33 9.15 -42.37
C MET A 17 -7.32 9.66 -43.41
N GLY A 18 -7.34 10.95 -43.73
CA GLY A 18 -6.36 11.58 -44.62
C GLY A 18 -5.09 12.05 -43.90
N CYS A 19 -4.98 11.78 -42.60
CA CYS A 19 -3.89 12.24 -41.75
C CYS A 19 -2.66 11.33 -41.92
N SER A 20 -1.57 11.84 -42.52
CA SER A 20 -0.33 11.07 -42.60
C SER A 20 0.49 11.20 -41.32
N ALA A 21 0.61 10.11 -40.57
CA ALA A 21 1.40 10.05 -39.35
C ALA A 21 2.88 10.39 -39.60
N GLU A 22 3.44 9.90 -40.71
CA GLU A 22 4.80 10.19 -41.14
C GLU A 22 5.00 11.69 -41.41
N GLU A 23 4.09 12.33 -42.15
CA GLU A 23 4.21 13.76 -42.45
C GLU A 23 4.13 14.63 -41.19
N ILE A 24 3.31 14.25 -40.21
CA ILE A 24 3.23 14.95 -38.92
C ILE A 24 4.52 14.77 -38.14
N ALA A 25 5.04 13.55 -38.05
CA ALA A 25 6.32 13.28 -37.39
C ALA A 25 7.46 14.07 -38.02
N LEU A 26 7.51 14.16 -39.36
CA LEU A 26 8.50 14.96 -40.08
C LEU A 26 8.39 16.46 -39.76
N LYS A 27 7.18 16.99 -39.60
CA LYS A 27 6.98 18.38 -39.14
C LYS A 27 7.46 18.57 -37.70
N TRP A 28 7.20 17.61 -36.82
CA TRP A 28 7.69 17.63 -35.44
C TRP A 28 9.22 17.54 -35.35
N LEU A 29 9.90 16.86 -36.28
CA LEU A 29 11.36 16.86 -36.35
C LEU A 29 11.95 18.21 -36.78
N GLN A 30 11.17 19.04 -37.48
CA GLN A 30 11.63 20.33 -38.03
C GLN A 30 11.24 21.53 -37.16
N THR A 31 10.40 21.35 -36.13
CA THR A 31 9.93 22.44 -35.29
C THR A 31 10.95 22.85 -34.23
N SER A 32 10.92 24.12 -33.84
CA SER A 32 11.70 24.64 -32.71
C SER A 32 11.01 24.50 -31.36
N ASP A 33 9.69 24.28 -31.35
CA ASP A 33 8.86 24.16 -30.14
C ASP A 33 7.96 22.92 -30.23
N LEU A 34 8.58 21.77 -29.98
CA LEU A 34 7.92 20.47 -30.06
C LEU A 34 6.76 20.32 -29.06
N PRO A 35 6.89 20.72 -27.77
CA PRO A 35 5.78 20.65 -26.82
C PRO A 35 4.52 21.35 -27.32
N LYS A 36 4.67 22.57 -27.85
CA LYS A 36 3.54 23.35 -28.37
C LYS A 36 2.85 22.68 -29.56
N GLU A 37 3.63 22.19 -30.54
CA GLU A 37 3.07 21.52 -31.73
C GLU A 37 2.31 20.24 -31.35
N ILE A 38 2.84 19.46 -30.40
CA ILE A 38 2.16 18.26 -29.90
C ILE A 38 0.87 18.65 -29.17
N TYR A 39 0.91 19.65 -28.28
CA TYR A 39 -0.29 20.09 -27.55
C TYR A 39 -1.37 20.61 -28.49
N MET A 40 -1.01 21.39 -29.51
CA MET A 40 -1.94 21.85 -30.54
C MET A 40 -2.56 20.70 -31.34
N HIS A 41 -1.74 19.70 -31.70
CA HIS A 41 -2.23 18.48 -32.36
C HIS A 41 -3.22 17.72 -31.47
N LEU A 42 -2.88 17.50 -30.19
CA LEU A 42 -3.75 16.82 -29.23
C LEU A 42 -5.05 17.60 -28.98
N ALA A 43 -4.99 18.91 -28.81
CA ALA A 43 -6.16 19.78 -28.63
C ALA A 43 -7.14 19.69 -29.82
N CYS A 44 -6.60 19.55 -31.04
CA CYS A 44 -7.41 19.46 -32.25
C CYS A 44 -8.09 18.09 -32.41
N TYR A 45 -7.36 17.00 -32.16
CA TYR A 45 -7.80 15.65 -32.56
C TYR A 45 -8.40 14.82 -31.42
N VAL A 46 -8.00 15.02 -30.16
CA VAL A 46 -8.52 14.22 -29.04
C VAL A 46 -10.04 14.35 -28.88
N PRO A 47 -10.65 15.57 -28.88
CA PRO A 47 -12.10 15.72 -28.80
C PRO A 47 -12.86 15.25 -30.07
N LYS A 48 -12.16 15.05 -31.19
CA LYS A 48 -12.75 14.51 -32.43
C LYS A 48 -12.84 12.98 -32.41
N ILE A 49 -11.95 12.34 -31.66
CA ILE A 49 -11.86 10.87 -31.56
C ILE A 49 -12.70 10.37 -30.40
N TYR A 50 -12.52 10.94 -29.21
CA TYR A 50 -13.15 10.47 -27.98
C TYR A 50 -14.40 11.27 -27.64
N CYS A 51 -15.32 10.65 -26.89
CA CYS A 51 -16.47 11.32 -26.27
C CYS A 51 -17.38 12.07 -27.27
N ARG A 52 -17.65 11.45 -28.43
CA ARG A 52 -18.52 12.01 -29.49
C ARG A 52 -20.02 11.76 -29.26
N GLY A 53 -20.38 11.11 -28.16
CA GLY A 53 -21.76 10.72 -27.86
C GLY A 53 -21.92 10.10 -26.47
N PRO A 54 -23.13 9.62 -26.13
CA PRO A 54 -23.43 9.08 -24.82
C PRO A 54 -22.70 7.76 -24.53
N ASN A 55 -22.37 7.00 -25.57
CA ASN A 55 -21.71 5.70 -25.46
C ASN A 55 -20.36 5.71 -26.19
N PRO A 56 -19.30 5.16 -25.56
CA PRO A 56 -17.99 5.04 -26.19
C PRO A 56 -18.04 3.99 -27.30
N ALA A 57 -17.15 4.14 -28.27
CA ALA A 57 -16.95 3.16 -29.36
C ALA A 57 -15.49 2.67 -29.37
N PRO A 58 -15.07 1.83 -28.39
CA PRO A 58 -13.65 1.58 -28.09
C PRO A 58 -12.84 1.11 -29.29
N GLN A 59 -13.37 0.20 -30.10
CA GLN A 59 -12.66 -0.32 -31.28
C GLN A 59 -12.35 0.78 -32.31
N ARG A 60 -13.30 1.68 -32.56
CA ARG A 60 -13.12 2.79 -33.49
C ARG A 60 -12.23 3.86 -32.88
N GLU A 61 -12.44 4.20 -31.61
CA GLU A 61 -11.63 5.16 -30.87
C GLU A 61 -10.16 4.73 -30.85
N ASP A 62 -9.89 3.46 -30.54
CA ASP A 62 -8.53 2.91 -30.50
C ASP A 62 -7.88 2.90 -31.89
N MET A 63 -8.62 2.54 -32.94
CA MET A 63 -8.11 2.60 -34.31
C MET A 63 -7.74 4.03 -34.73
N LEU A 64 -8.61 5.01 -34.48
CA LEU A 64 -8.36 6.41 -34.83
C LEU A 64 -7.25 7.02 -33.96
N ALA A 65 -7.21 6.70 -32.67
CA ALA A 65 -6.14 7.13 -31.79
C ALA A 65 -4.79 6.56 -32.22
N GLN A 66 -4.73 5.28 -32.62
CA GLN A 66 -3.51 4.70 -33.16
C GLN A 66 -3.05 5.43 -34.41
N HIS A 67 -3.97 5.70 -35.35
CA HIS A 67 -3.62 6.34 -36.61
C HIS A 67 -3.21 7.81 -36.47
N VAL A 68 -3.98 8.60 -35.71
CA VAL A 68 -3.88 10.06 -35.68
C VAL A 68 -3.08 10.59 -34.49
N LEU A 69 -3.07 9.88 -33.36
CA LEU A 69 -2.43 10.36 -32.12
C LEU A 69 -1.12 9.62 -31.83
N PHE A 70 -1.15 8.28 -31.75
CA PHE A 70 0.04 7.49 -31.42
C PHE A 70 0.97 7.31 -32.61
N GLY A 71 0.44 7.11 -33.81
CA GLY A 71 1.22 6.93 -35.05
C GLY A 71 2.28 8.02 -35.24
N PRO A 72 1.94 9.32 -35.20
CA PRO A 72 2.94 10.39 -35.30
C PRO A 72 4.03 10.31 -34.22
N MET A 73 3.68 9.93 -32.99
CA MET A 73 4.63 9.79 -31.87
C MET A 73 5.59 8.62 -32.11
N GLU A 74 5.07 7.50 -32.61
CA GLU A 74 5.85 6.31 -32.94
C GLU A 74 6.78 6.56 -34.13
N TRP A 75 6.30 7.24 -35.18
CA TRP A 75 7.13 7.65 -36.32
C TRP A 75 8.23 8.64 -35.90
N TYR A 76 7.91 9.59 -35.02
CA TYR A 76 8.89 10.52 -34.46
C TYR A 76 9.97 9.79 -33.65
N LEU A 77 9.56 8.81 -32.84
CA LEU A 77 10.45 8.00 -32.00
C LEU A 77 11.38 7.13 -32.85
N CYS A 78 10.84 6.40 -33.82
CA CYS A 78 11.60 5.48 -34.66
C CYS A 78 12.43 6.19 -35.74
N GLY A 79 11.97 7.36 -36.24
CA GLY A 79 12.56 8.03 -37.40
C GLY A 79 12.36 7.30 -38.73
N GLU A 80 11.61 6.20 -38.71
CA GLU A 80 11.23 5.34 -39.83
C GLU A 80 9.90 4.66 -39.48
N ASP A 81 9.43 3.76 -40.35
CA ASP A 81 8.19 3.03 -40.09
C ASP A 81 8.26 2.30 -38.73
N PRO A 82 7.32 2.56 -37.80
CA PRO A 82 7.32 1.99 -36.47
C PRO A 82 7.42 0.47 -36.43
N THR A 83 6.84 -0.21 -37.43
CA THR A 83 6.90 -1.67 -37.54
C THR A 83 8.34 -2.17 -37.63
N PHE A 84 9.17 -1.48 -38.39
CA PHE A 84 10.60 -1.81 -38.52
C PHE A 84 11.42 -1.24 -37.38
N GLY A 85 11.14 -0.01 -36.94
CA GLY A 85 11.86 0.65 -35.87
C GLY A 85 11.78 -0.11 -34.53
N PHE A 86 10.57 -0.49 -34.10
CA PHE A 86 10.39 -1.26 -32.86
C PHE A 86 10.96 -2.67 -32.95
N GLN A 87 10.87 -3.35 -34.11
CA GLN A 87 11.52 -4.64 -34.31
C GLN A 87 13.05 -4.56 -34.24
N LYS A 88 13.65 -3.46 -34.72
CA LYS A 88 15.09 -3.23 -34.56
C LYS A 88 15.47 -3.05 -33.10
N LEU A 89 14.68 -2.26 -32.35
CA LEU A 89 14.87 -2.06 -30.91
C LEU A 89 14.82 -3.38 -30.13
N GLU A 90 13.80 -4.20 -30.37
CA GLU A 90 13.67 -5.51 -29.73
C GLU A 90 14.86 -6.41 -30.03
N LYS A 91 15.33 -6.43 -31.28
CA LYS A 91 16.49 -7.24 -31.68
C LYS A 91 17.81 -6.74 -31.08
N SER A 92 17.94 -5.44 -30.88
CA SER A 92 19.09 -4.84 -30.19
C SER A 92 19.01 -4.96 -28.66
N ASN A 93 17.83 -5.26 -28.11
CA ASN A 93 17.63 -5.37 -26.68
C ASN A 93 18.22 -6.68 -26.15
N LYS A 94 19.01 -6.60 -25.08
CA LYS A 94 19.41 -7.78 -24.33
C LYS A 94 18.21 -8.24 -23.48
N PRO A 95 17.78 -9.51 -23.53
CA PRO A 95 16.67 -9.99 -22.71
C PRO A 95 16.99 -9.79 -21.21
N SER A 96 16.05 -9.20 -20.47
CA SER A 96 16.19 -9.08 -19.02
C SER A 96 16.17 -10.47 -18.37
N HIS A 97 17.02 -10.64 -17.35
CA HIS A 97 16.96 -11.81 -16.48
C HIS A 97 15.74 -11.75 -15.54
N LEU A 98 15.13 -10.57 -15.36
CA LEU A 98 13.89 -10.41 -14.60
C LEU A 98 12.69 -10.62 -15.50
N CYS A 99 11.74 -11.46 -15.07
CA CYS A 99 10.49 -11.65 -15.80
C CYS A 99 9.60 -10.42 -15.74
N GLY A 100 9.35 -9.88 -14.53
CA GLY A 100 8.61 -8.63 -14.35
C GLY A 100 7.17 -8.62 -14.86
N ARG A 101 6.61 -9.78 -15.26
CA ARG A 101 5.25 -9.85 -15.80
C ARG A 101 4.25 -9.36 -14.75
N VAL A 102 3.64 -8.22 -15.00
CA VAL A 102 2.55 -7.66 -14.18
C VAL A 102 1.30 -8.53 -14.31
N PHE A 103 0.75 -8.94 -13.17
CA PHE A 103 -0.42 -9.81 -13.13
C PHE A 103 -1.71 -9.03 -13.38
N LYS A 104 -2.65 -9.66 -14.10
CA LYS A 104 -4.02 -9.14 -14.25
C LYS A 104 -4.93 -9.70 -13.16
N VAL A 105 -6.01 -8.98 -12.88
CA VAL A 105 -7.07 -9.44 -11.98
C VAL A 105 -7.59 -10.80 -12.46
N GLY A 106 -7.62 -11.79 -11.58
CA GLY A 106 -8.09 -13.14 -11.89
C GLY A 106 -7.00 -14.09 -12.42
N GLU A 107 -5.78 -13.62 -12.72
CA GLU A 107 -4.70 -14.50 -13.17
C GLU A 107 -4.15 -15.36 -12.01
N PRO A 108 -3.81 -16.64 -12.25
CA PRO A 108 -3.21 -17.49 -11.22
C PRO A 108 -1.73 -17.13 -10.98
N THR A 109 -1.35 -17.04 -9.71
CA THR A 109 0.02 -16.87 -9.23
C THR A 109 0.47 -18.07 -8.40
N TYR A 110 1.77 -18.36 -8.41
CA TYR A 110 2.35 -19.55 -7.79
C TYR A 110 3.46 -19.17 -6.82
N SER A 111 3.30 -19.55 -5.54
CA SER A 111 4.31 -19.31 -4.49
C SER A 111 4.88 -20.63 -3.99
N CYS A 112 6.19 -20.84 -4.13
CA CYS A 112 6.87 -22.02 -3.58
C CYS A 112 7.06 -21.88 -2.07
N ARG A 113 6.61 -22.86 -1.29
CA ARG A 113 6.75 -22.87 0.18
C ARG A 113 8.13 -23.30 0.65
N ASP A 114 8.88 -23.98 -0.21
CA ASP A 114 10.19 -24.53 0.13
C ASP A 114 11.30 -23.53 -0.26
N CYS A 115 11.19 -22.86 -1.41
CA CYS A 115 12.24 -21.97 -1.94
C CYS A 115 12.04 -20.47 -1.71
N ALA A 116 10.80 -20.00 -1.52
CA ALA A 116 10.57 -18.56 -1.35
C ALA A 116 11.28 -18.02 -0.10
N VAL A 117 11.85 -16.83 -0.21
CA VAL A 117 12.38 -16.08 0.93
C VAL A 117 11.24 -15.74 1.88
N ASP A 118 10.11 -15.30 1.35
CA ASP A 118 8.94 -14.96 2.14
C ASP A 118 7.60 -15.26 1.41
N PRO A 119 6.43 -15.18 2.10
CA PRO A 119 5.14 -15.52 1.52
C PRO A 119 4.63 -14.62 0.39
N THR A 120 5.28 -13.47 0.11
CA THR A 120 4.89 -12.56 -0.98
C THR A 120 5.51 -12.94 -2.32
N CYS A 121 6.52 -13.81 -2.34
CA CYS A 121 7.17 -14.23 -3.59
C CYS A 121 6.22 -15.03 -4.49
N VAL A 122 6.11 -14.63 -5.76
CA VAL A 122 5.14 -15.15 -6.72
C VAL A 122 5.72 -15.31 -8.12
N LEU A 123 5.35 -16.41 -8.77
CA LEU A 123 5.67 -16.70 -10.17
C LEU A 123 4.42 -16.64 -11.03
N CYS A 124 4.60 -16.17 -12.26
CA CYS A 124 3.62 -16.38 -13.32
C CYS A 124 3.60 -17.86 -13.74
N MET A 125 2.50 -18.28 -14.38
CA MET A 125 2.34 -19.66 -14.83
C MET A 125 3.51 -20.17 -15.68
N GLU A 126 4.01 -19.35 -16.61
CA GLU A 126 5.10 -19.77 -17.50
C GLU A 126 6.42 -19.96 -16.75
N CYS A 127 6.76 -19.06 -15.83
CA CYS A 127 7.99 -19.18 -15.03
C CYS A 127 7.89 -20.33 -14.04
N PHE A 128 6.72 -20.53 -13.42
CA PHE A 128 6.49 -21.67 -12.55
C PHE A 128 6.70 -23.00 -13.29
N LEU A 129 6.07 -23.18 -14.46
CA LEU A 129 6.22 -24.39 -15.27
C LEU A 129 7.64 -24.58 -15.80
N GLY A 130 8.36 -23.47 -16.07
CA GLY A 130 9.74 -23.48 -16.54
C GLY A 130 10.81 -23.53 -15.45
N SER A 131 10.44 -23.66 -14.17
CA SER A 131 11.37 -23.63 -13.03
C SER A 131 11.34 -24.93 -12.23
N ILE A 132 12.29 -25.08 -11.31
CA ILE A 132 12.34 -26.22 -10.38
C ILE A 132 11.15 -26.24 -9.42
N HIS A 133 10.51 -25.09 -9.19
CA HIS A 133 9.49 -24.93 -8.16
C HIS A 133 8.22 -25.74 -8.39
N ARG A 134 7.98 -26.20 -9.62
CA ARG A 134 6.85 -27.07 -9.96
C ARG A 134 6.90 -28.43 -9.27
N GLU A 135 8.11 -28.88 -8.90
CA GLU A 135 8.34 -30.16 -8.21
C GLU A 135 8.32 -30.01 -6.68
N HIS A 136 8.15 -28.78 -6.16
CA HIS A 136 8.16 -28.48 -4.73
C HIS A 136 6.75 -28.27 -4.18
N ARG A 137 6.61 -28.07 -2.87
CA ARG A 137 5.31 -27.68 -2.29
C ARG A 137 5.04 -26.22 -2.63
N TYR A 138 3.96 -25.96 -3.34
CA TYR A 138 3.56 -24.60 -3.70
C TYR A 138 2.13 -24.30 -3.29
N ARG A 139 1.77 -23.02 -3.35
CA ARG A 139 0.40 -22.52 -3.22
C ARG A 139 0.03 -21.76 -4.49
N MET A 140 -1.13 -22.07 -5.05
CA MET A 140 -1.74 -21.26 -6.09
C MET A 140 -2.69 -20.24 -5.47
N THR A 141 -2.62 -18.99 -5.92
CA THR A 141 -3.52 -17.90 -5.50
C THR A 141 -4.03 -17.16 -6.74
N THR A 142 -5.17 -16.49 -6.63
CA THR A 142 -5.69 -15.63 -7.70
C THR A 142 -5.22 -14.20 -7.46
N SER A 143 -4.64 -13.54 -8.46
CA SER A 143 -4.17 -12.16 -8.36
C SER A 143 -5.32 -11.16 -8.31
N GLY A 144 -5.18 -10.15 -7.45
CA GLY A 144 -6.02 -8.94 -7.44
C GLY A 144 -5.56 -7.86 -8.43
N GLY A 145 -4.48 -8.10 -9.20
CA GLY A 145 -3.96 -7.16 -10.21
C GLY A 145 -2.84 -6.20 -9.75
N GLY A 146 -2.33 -6.37 -8.52
CA GLY A 146 -1.37 -5.46 -7.86
C GLY A 146 0.06 -6.02 -7.63
N GLY A 147 0.62 -6.80 -8.56
CA GLY A 147 1.99 -7.32 -8.42
C GLY A 147 2.57 -7.86 -9.72
N PHE A 148 3.84 -8.29 -9.69
CA PHE A 148 4.55 -8.85 -10.84
C PHE A 148 5.34 -10.11 -10.48
N CYS A 149 5.79 -10.83 -11.51
CA CYS A 149 6.53 -12.08 -11.34
C CYS A 149 7.97 -11.85 -10.84
N ASP A 150 8.36 -12.55 -9.77
CA ASP A 150 9.68 -12.47 -9.13
C ASP A 150 10.73 -13.41 -9.75
N CYS A 151 10.46 -13.97 -10.93
CA CYS A 151 11.44 -14.82 -11.61
C CYS A 151 12.63 -13.96 -12.04
N GLY A 152 13.83 -14.40 -11.70
CA GLY A 152 15.07 -13.68 -11.92
C GLY A 152 15.55 -12.85 -10.73
N ASP A 153 14.67 -12.59 -9.75
CA ASP A 153 15.06 -11.84 -8.55
C ASP A 153 15.77 -12.78 -7.57
N THR A 154 17.09 -12.62 -7.46
CA THR A 154 17.92 -13.41 -6.54
C THR A 154 17.62 -13.16 -5.07
N GLU A 155 16.95 -12.05 -4.74
CA GLU A 155 16.55 -11.75 -3.37
C GLU A 155 15.19 -12.35 -2.99
N ALA A 156 14.39 -12.83 -3.96
CA ALA A 156 13.08 -13.44 -3.71
C ALA A 156 13.16 -14.96 -3.45
N TRP A 157 14.23 -15.63 -3.89
CA TRP A 157 14.34 -17.10 -3.85
C TRP A 157 15.63 -17.56 -3.19
N LYS A 158 15.51 -18.50 -2.22
CA LYS A 158 16.66 -19.17 -1.59
C LYS A 158 17.39 -20.09 -2.55
N GLU A 159 16.66 -20.71 -3.47
CA GLU A 159 17.15 -21.65 -4.47
C GLU A 159 16.34 -21.49 -5.76
N GLY A 160 16.98 -21.68 -6.91
CA GLY A 160 16.33 -21.64 -8.23
C GLY A 160 15.68 -20.30 -8.63
N PRO A 161 16.37 -19.14 -8.49
CA PRO A 161 15.77 -17.84 -8.81
C PRO A 161 15.35 -17.67 -10.27
N TYR A 162 15.91 -18.46 -11.19
CA TYR A 162 15.65 -18.38 -12.63
C TYR A 162 14.80 -19.56 -13.13
N CYS A 163 13.93 -19.29 -14.08
CA CYS A 163 13.33 -20.32 -14.93
C CYS A 163 14.17 -20.51 -16.19
N GLN A 164 13.91 -21.59 -16.94
CA GLN A 164 14.63 -21.91 -18.19
C GLN A 164 14.61 -20.78 -19.24
N LYS A 165 13.62 -19.89 -19.23
CA LYS A 165 13.54 -18.74 -20.16
C LYS A 165 14.39 -17.54 -19.73
N HIS A 166 14.62 -17.39 -18.43
CA HIS A 166 15.31 -16.25 -17.84
C HIS A 166 16.67 -16.64 -17.24
N GLU A 167 17.19 -17.82 -17.61
CA GLU A 167 18.45 -18.33 -17.12
C GLU A 167 19.62 -17.51 -17.69
N HIS A 168 20.53 -17.09 -16.82
CA HIS A 168 21.69 -16.29 -17.21
C HIS A 168 22.80 -17.20 -17.75
N ASN A 169 23.43 -16.85 -18.88
CA ASN A 169 24.74 -17.41 -19.21
C ASN A 169 25.76 -16.81 -18.23
N THR A 170 26.21 -17.61 -17.27
CA THR A 170 27.08 -17.27 -16.11
C THR A 170 28.47 -16.70 -16.45
N SER A 171 28.77 -16.40 -17.72
CA SER A 171 30.09 -15.97 -18.21
C SER A 171 30.31 -14.45 -18.21
N GLU A 172 29.31 -13.63 -17.91
CA GLU A 172 29.44 -12.17 -17.84
C GLU A 172 29.40 -11.71 -16.37
N THR A 173 30.58 -11.61 -15.77
CA THR A 173 30.79 -11.01 -14.44
C THR A 173 30.60 -9.49 -14.48
N THR A 174 29.67 -9.01 -13.64
CA THR A 174 29.78 -7.79 -12.80
C THR A 174 30.08 -6.45 -13.49
N GLU A 175 29.06 -5.86 -14.08
CA GLU A 175 28.61 -4.45 -13.94
C GLU A 175 27.37 -4.33 -14.84
N GLU A 176 26.23 -3.86 -14.30
CA GLU A 176 25.04 -3.60 -15.12
C GLU A 176 25.36 -2.45 -16.09
N GLU A 177 25.79 -2.81 -17.31
CA GLU A 177 25.96 -1.88 -18.40
C GLU A 177 24.67 -1.06 -18.55
N ASP A 178 24.79 0.27 -18.54
CA ASP A 178 23.61 1.13 -18.65
C ASP A 178 22.88 0.80 -19.96
N PRO A 179 21.59 0.41 -19.93
CA PRO A 179 20.87 0.00 -21.14
C PRO A 179 20.80 1.12 -22.21
N LEU A 180 21.08 2.36 -21.84
CA LEU A 180 21.21 3.47 -22.79
C LEU A 180 22.37 3.30 -23.79
N VAL A 181 23.40 2.51 -23.46
CA VAL A 181 24.54 2.23 -24.36
C VAL A 181 24.09 1.54 -25.66
N HIS A 182 22.95 0.86 -25.64
CA HIS A 182 22.37 0.19 -26.81
C HIS A 182 21.53 1.12 -27.70
N LEU A 183 21.36 2.38 -27.31
CA LEU A 183 20.62 3.39 -28.06
C LEU A 183 21.57 4.48 -28.60
N SER A 184 21.26 5.03 -29.77
CA SER A 184 21.99 6.18 -30.31
C SER A 184 21.63 7.47 -29.56
N GLU A 185 22.54 8.44 -29.50
CA GLU A 185 22.30 9.75 -28.85
C GLU A 185 21.06 10.46 -29.42
N ASP A 186 20.88 10.41 -30.74
CA ASP A 186 19.71 10.98 -31.43
C ASP A 186 18.40 10.32 -30.98
N MET A 187 18.41 8.98 -30.84
CA MET A 187 17.25 8.25 -30.36
C MET A 187 16.93 8.56 -28.90
N ILE A 188 17.95 8.63 -28.04
CA ILE A 188 17.79 9.00 -26.63
C ILE A 188 17.12 10.37 -26.54
N ALA A 189 17.60 11.37 -27.30
CA ALA A 189 17.03 12.70 -27.31
C ALA A 189 15.56 12.72 -27.79
N LYS A 190 15.24 12.00 -28.87
CA LYS A 190 13.87 11.89 -29.40
C LYS A 190 12.93 11.24 -28.39
N VAL A 191 13.32 10.10 -27.83
CA VAL A 191 12.54 9.36 -26.83
C VAL A 191 12.33 10.21 -25.57
N TYR A 192 13.39 10.87 -25.09
CA TYR A 192 13.30 11.74 -23.92
C TYR A 192 12.27 12.85 -24.15
N ASN A 193 12.37 13.56 -25.27
CA ASN A 193 11.46 14.66 -25.59
C ASN A 193 10.00 14.19 -25.68
N ILE A 194 9.75 13.09 -26.41
CA ILE A 194 8.38 12.61 -26.57
C ILE A 194 7.80 12.08 -25.25
N PHE A 195 8.59 11.38 -24.44
CA PHE A 195 8.16 10.91 -23.11
C PHE A 195 7.93 12.06 -22.14
N ALA A 196 8.80 13.07 -22.11
CA ALA A 196 8.62 14.25 -21.25
C ALA A 196 7.31 14.97 -21.56
N ILE A 197 7.02 15.22 -22.82
CA ILE A 197 5.81 15.94 -23.26
C ILE A 197 4.56 15.10 -22.98
N THR A 198 4.58 13.83 -23.38
CA THR A 198 3.40 12.94 -23.27
C THR A 198 3.10 12.55 -21.83
N PHE A 199 4.12 12.30 -21.01
CA PHE A 199 3.91 11.95 -19.61
C PHE A 199 3.44 13.17 -18.82
N GLN A 200 4.03 14.36 -19.04
CA GLN A 200 3.54 15.62 -18.46
C GLN A 200 2.07 15.86 -18.81
N TYR A 201 1.71 15.74 -20.10
CA TYR A 201 0.33 15.86 -20.55
C TYR A 201 -0.62 14.90 -19.81
N ALA A 202 -0.25 13.62 -19.69
CA ALA A 202 -1.08 12.62 -19.04
C ALA A 202 -1.27 12.93 -17.54
N VAL A 203 -0.18 13.30 -16.85
CA VAL A 203 -0.23 13.67 -15.44
C VAL A 203 -1.11 14.90 -15.24
N ASP A 204 -0.93 15.95 -16.04
CA ASP A 204 -1.68 17.19 -15.91
C ASP A 204 -3.17 17.00 -16.12
N ILE A 205 -3.58 16.27 -17.17
CA ILE A 205 -5.00 16.09 -17.45
C ILE A 205 -5.69 15.15 -16.45
N LEU A 206 -5.00 14.10 -15.99
CA LEU A 206 -5.57 13.14 -15.03
C LEU A 206 -5.69 13.75 -13.64
N THR A 207 -4.78 14.65 -13.27
CA THR A 207 -4.80 15.37 -11.99
C THR A 207 -5.51 16.74 -12.07
N TRP A 208 -6.11 17.07 -13.22
CA TRP A 208 -6.79 18.34 -13.43
C TRP A 208 -8.07 18.45 -12.61
N GLU A 209 -8.20 19.54 -11.84
CA GLU A 209 -9.32 19.73 -10.92
C GLU A 209 -10.50 20.50 -11.52
N LYS A 210 -10.30 21.27 -12.60
CA LYS A 210 -11.38 22.09 -13.20
C LYS A 210 -12.26 21.25 -14.13
N GLU A 211 -13.59 21.42 -14.02
CA GLU A 211 -14.58 20.64 -14.77
C GLU A 211 -14.98 21.27 -16.12
N ASN A 212 -14.69 22.56 -16.33
CA ASN A 212 -15.17 23.35 -17.48
C ASN A 212 -14.06 24.05 -18.30
N GLU A 213 -12.81 23.98 -17.84
CA GLU A 213 -11.67 24.63 -18.48
C GLU A 213 -10.57 23.60 -18.69
N LEU A 214 -9.96 23.57 -19.87
CA LEU A 214 -8.81 22.71 -20.15
C LEU A 214 -7.52 23.32 -19.58
N PRO A 215 -6.48 22.50 -19.33
CA PRO A 215 -5.13 22.99 -19.04
C PRO A 215 -4.62 23.95 -20.13
N PRO A 216 -3.71 24.88 -19.79
CA PRO A 216 -3.09 25.78 -20.76
C PRO A 216 -2.46 25.02 -21.94
N GLY A 217 -2.63 25.53 -23.16
CA GLY A 217 -2.13 24.92 -24.38
C GLY A 217 -3.04 23.84 -24.99
N LEU A 218 -4.14 23.47 -24.31
CA LEU A 218 -5.18 22.60 -24.84
C LEU A 218 -6.47 23.36 -25.20
N GLU A 219 -6.41 24.69 -25.34
CA GLU A 219 -7.59 25.46 -25.70
C GLU A 219 -8.13 25.08 -27.08
N THR A 220 -9.42 24.73 -27.18
CA THR A 220 -10.05 24.41 -28.46
C THR A 220 -10.46 25.67 -29.20
N VAL A 221 -10.28 25.67 -30.53
CA VAL A 221 -10.71 26.78 -31.41
C VAL A 221 -12.24 26.85 -31.50
N GLU A 222 -12.91 25.68 -31.45
CA GLU A 222 -14.37 25.55 -31.38
C GLU A 222 -14.77 25.09 -29.98
N LYS A 223 -15.67 25.84 -29.33
CA LYS A 223 -16.29 25.44 -28.06
C LYS A 223 -17.63 24.78 -28.35
N THR A 224 -17.71 23.47 -28.16
CA THR A 224 -18.97 22.75 -28.17
C THR A 224 -19.55 22.76 -26.77
N ASP A 225 -20.76 23.30 -26.57
CA ASP A 225 -21.42 23.34 -25.25
C ASP A 225 -22.02 21.98 -24.86
N THR A 226 -21.15 20.97 -24.75
CA THR A 226 -21.56 19.59 -24.48
C THR A 226 -20.84 19.05 -23.25
N TYR A 227 -21.61 18.44 -22.36
CA TYR A 227 -21.23 18.04 -21.01
C TYR A 227 -21.63 16.59 -20.74
N TYR A 228 -20.93 15.98 -19.78
CA TYR A 228 -21.24 14.68 -19.23
C TYR A 228 -21.58 14.80 -17.75
N CYS A 229 -22.68 14.15 -17.33
CA CYS A 229 -22.92 13.86 -15.93
C CYS A 229 -22.16 12.58 -15.57
N MET A 230 -21.04 12.71 -14.86
CA MET A 230 -20.15 11.61 -14.51
C MET A 230 -20.41 11.13 -13.09
N LEU A 231 -20.81 9.87 -12.94
CA LEU A 231 -20.94 9.18 -11.66
C LEU A 231 -19.64 8.41 -11.35
N PHE A 232 -19.17 8.50 -10.11
CA PHE A 232 -17.95 7.83 -9.64
C PHE A 232 -18.28 6.71 -8.65
N ASN A 233 -17.43 5.69 -8.62
CA ASN A 233 -17.52 4.59 -7.67
C ASN A 233 -17.27 5.05 -6.23
N ASP A 234 -17.93 4.41 -5.27
CA ASP A 234 -17.55 4.42 -3.86
C ASP A 234 -17.87 3.08 -3.20
N GLU A 235 -17.23 2.80 -2.06
CA GLU A 235 -17.45 1.58 -1.28
C GLU A 235 -18.48 1.76 -0.16
N VAL A 236 -19.30 2.82 -0.24
CA VAL A 236 -20.28 3.17 0.81
C VAL A 236 -21.70 2.79 0.38
N HIS A 237 -22.04 3.03 -0.88
CA HIS A 237 -23.38 2.77 -1.40
C HIS A 237 -23.51 1.36 -1.97
N THR A 238 -24.62 0.70 -1.64
CA THR A 238 -24.90 -0.63 -2.20
C THR A 238 -25.32 -0.54 -3.67
N TYR A 239 -25.07 -1.61 -4.43
CA TYR A 239 -25.52 -1.75 -5.82
C TYR A 239 -27.00 -1.42 -6.02
N GLU A 240 -27.88 -1.92 -5.15
CA GLU A 240 -29.32 -1.69 -5.23
C GLU A 240 -29.68 -0.20 -5.08
N GLN A 241 -29.03 0.50 -4.16
CA GLN A 241 -29.22 1.93 -3.95
C GLN A 241 -28.77 2.75 -5.16
N VAL A 242 -27.63 2.38 -5.77
CA VAL A 242 -27.10 3.02 -6.97
C VAL A 242 -28.06 2.79 -8.14
N ILE A 243 -28.52 1.55 -8.37
CA ILE A 243 -29.48 1.20 -9.43
C ILE A 243 -30.77 2.01 -9.28
N TYR A 244 -31.37 2.02 -8.10
CA TYR A 244 -32.59 2.78 -7.83
C TYR A 244 -32.43 4.28 -8.08
N THR A 245 -31.29 4.83 -7.65
CA THR A 245 -30.98 6.25 -7.84
C THR A 245 -30.81 6.59 -9.33
N LEU A 246 -30.15 5.73 -10.09
CA LEU A 246 -29.95 5.88 -11.54
C LEU A 246 -31.27 5.82 -12.31
N GLN A 247 -32.18 4.91 -11.96
CA GLN A 247 -33.51 4.84 -12.57
C GLN A 247 -34.28 6.16 -12.42
N LYS A 248 -34.17 6.81 -11.26
CA LYS A 248 -34.83 8.10 -11.01
C LYS A 248 -34.13 9.28 -11.67
N ALA A 249 -32.80 9.32 -11.63
CA ALA A 249 -32.03 10.45 -12.13
C ALA A 249 -31.96 10.47 -13.66
N VAL A 250 -31.89 9.29 -14.29
CA VAL A 250 -31.69 9.14 -15.74
C VAL A 250 -32.98 8.75 -16.46
N SER A 251 -34.02 8.31 -15.74
CA SER A 251 -35.25 7.76 -16.33
C SER A 251 -34.98 6.53 -17.21
N CYS A 252 -34.05 5.68 -16.79
CA CYS A 252 -33.64 4.47 -17.51
C CYS A 252 -34.32 3.20 -16.97
N THR A 253 -34.29 2.13 -17.77
CA THR A 253 -34.76 0.80 -17.37
C THR A 253 -33.85 0.19 -16.29
N GLN A 254 -34.36 -0.79 -15.56
CA GLN A 254 -33.55 -1.49 -14.55
C GLN A 254 -32.30 -2.15 -15.15
N LYS A 255 -32.43 -2.71 -16.37
CA LYS A 255 -31.31 -3.33 -17.08
C LYS A 255 -30.21 -2.32 -17.42
N GLU A 256 -30.57 -1.13 -17.87
CA GLU A 256 -29.62 -0.06 -18.16
C GLU A 256 -28.96 0.46 -16.87
N ALA A 257 -29.74 0.65 -15.81
CA ALA A 257 -29.23 1.06 -14.50
C ALA A 257 -28.22 0.05 -13.93
N ILE A 258 -28.48 -1.25 -14.08
CA ILE A 258 -27.52 -2.32 -13.74
C ILE A 258 -26.25 -2.16 -14.58
N GLY A 259 -26.38 -1.97 -15.90
CA GLY A 259 -25.23 -1.78 -16.79
C GLY A 259 -24.35 -0.58 -16.40
N PHE A 260 -24.97 0.55 -16.03
CA PHE A 260 -24.26 1.71 -15.48
C PHE A 260 -23.54 1.36 -14.19
N ALA A 261 -24.23 0.79 -13.20
CA ALA A 261 -23.65 0.43 -11.91
C ALA A 261 -22.45 -0.53 -12.05
N THR A 262 -22.57 -1.57 -12.88
CA THR A 262 -21.47 -2.51 -13.17
C THR A 262 -20.27 -1.82 -13.82
N THR A 263 -20.50 -0.85 -14.70
CA THR A 263 -19.40 -0.11 -15.34
C THR A 263 -18.73 0.86 -14.37
N VAL A 264 -19.51 1.52 -13.51
CA VAL A 264 -18.98 2.40 -12.45
C VAL A 264 -18.07 1.61 -11.50
N ASP A 265 -18.51 0.44 -11.04
CA ASP A 265 -17.72 -0.40 -10.14
C ASP A 265 -16.42 -0.91 -10.79
N ARG A 266 -16.52 -1.39 -12.04
CA ARG A 266 -15.37 -1.94 -12.76
C ARG A 266 -14.34 -0.86 -13.11
N ASP A 267 -14.78 0.23 -13.72
CA ASP A 267 -13.90 1.25 -14.31
C ASP A 267 -13.64 2.43 -13.35
N GLY A 268 -14.39 2.52 -12.25
CA GLY A 268 -14.34 3.61 -11.26
C GLY A 268 -15.22 4.81 -11.57
N ARG A 269 -15.72 4.94 -12.80
CA ARG A 269 -16.64 6.02 -13.22
C ARG A 269 -17.39 5.72 -14.50
N ARG A 270 -18.54 6.37 -14.71
CA ARG A 270 -19.32 6.28 -15.94
C ARG A 270 -20.18 7.52 -16.19
N SER A 271 -20.34 7.92 -17.44
CA SER A 271 -21.33 8.91 -17.86
C SER A 271 -22.74 8.35 -17.74
N VAL A 272 -23.62 9.08 -17.05
CA VAL A 272 -25.04 8.74 -16.90
C VAL A 272 -25.95 9.63 -17.74
N ARG A 273 -25.46 10.80 -18.15
CA ARG A 273 -26.08 11.69 -19.14
C ARG A 273 -25.02 12.37 -19.99
N TYR A 274 -25.43 12.77 -21.19
CA TYR A 274 -24.67 13.55 -22.17
C TYR A 274 -25.60 14.56 -22.81
N GLY A 275 -25.19 15.83 -22.90
CA GLY A 275 -26.00 16.90 -23.48
C GLY A 275 -25.55 18.28 -23.00
N ASP A 276 -26.47 19.24 -22.93
CA ASP A 276 -26.18 20.55 -22.35
C ASP A 276 -25.94 20.48 -20.83
N PHE A 277 -25.41 21.58 -20.28
CA PHE A 277 -25.09 21.69 -18.86
C PHE A 277 -26.32 21.49 -17.96
N GLN A 278 -27.46 22.09 -18.30
CA GLN A 278 -28.67 22.04 -17.47
C GLN A 278 -29.23 20.62 -17.39
N TYR A 279 -29.22 19.90 -18.52
CA TYR A 279 -29.65 18.51 -18.61
C TYR A 279 -28.78 17.57 -17.75
N CYS A 280 -27.47 17.80 -17.73
CA CYS A 280 -26.53 17.03 -16.91
C CYS A 280 -26.61 17.39 -15.42
N ASP A 281 -26.74 18.68 -15.09
CA ASP A 281 -26.83 19.18 -13.72
C ASP A 281 -28.14 18.77 -13.02
N GLN A 282 -29.23 18.65 -13.78
CA GLN A 282 -30.47 18.11 -13.27
C GLN A 282 -30.30 16.66 -12.76
N ALA A 283 -29.61 15.80 -13.52
CA ALA A 283 -29.34 14.43 -13.08
C ALA A 283 -28.44 14.40 -11.84
N LYS A 284 -27.38 15.20 -11.82
CA LYS A 284 -26.51 15.37 -10.64
C LYS A 284 -27.31 15.74 -9.40
N SER A 285 -28.18 16.75 -9.51
CA SER A 285 -29.04 17.20 -8.42
C SER A 285 -29.96 16.10 -7.88
N VAL A 286 -30.53 15.26 -8.75
CA VAL A 286 -31.38 14.13 -8.34
C VAL A 286 -30.55 13.04 -7.64
N ILE A 287 -29.37 12.71 -8.17
CA ILE A 287 -28.49 11.70 -7.56
C ILE A 287 -28.09 12.14 -6.15
N VAL A 288 -27.53 13.35 -6.03
CA VAL A 288 -27.06 13.89 -4.74
C VAL A 288 -28.21 13.96 -3.73
N ARG A 289 -29.41 14.40 -4.13
CA ARG A 289 -30.59 14.47 -3.25
C ARG A 289 -31.08 13.09 -2.78
N ASN A 290 -31.01 12.08 -3.64
CA ASN A 290 -31.49 10.74 -3.30
C ASN A 290 -30.51 9.98 -2.40
N THR A 291 -29.21 10.30 -2.45
CA THR A 291 -28.17 9.61 -1.66
C THR A 291 -27.70 10.38 -0.43
N SER A 292 -28.17 11.61 -0.20
CA SER A 292 -27.71 12.46 0.91
C SER A 292 -28.10 11.96 2.31
N ARG A 293 -28.94 10.92 2.40
CA ARG A 293 -29.30 10.28 3.68
C ARG A 293 -28.19 9.38 4.24
N GLN A 294 -27.17 9.05 3.44
CA GLN A 294 -26.00 8.30 3.88
C GLN A 294 -24.94 9.23 4.49
N THR A 295 -23.84 8.65 5.00
CA THR A 295 -22.71 9.41 5.59
C THR A 295 -22.12 10.42 4.62
N LYS A 296 -22.15 10.13 3.31
CA LYS A 296 -21.85 11.06 2.22
C LYS A 296 -22.73 10.76 1.00
N PRO A 297 -23.08 11.76 0.17
CA PRO A 297 -23.75 11.50 -1.11
C PRO A 297 -22.79 10.85 -2.12
N LEU A 298 -23.34 10.17 -3.13
CA LEU A 298 -22.56 9.69 -4.29
C LEU A 298 -21.83 10.85 -4.96
N LYS A 299 -20.56 10.62 -5.33
CA LYS A 299 -19.76 11.60 -6.07
C LYS A 299 -20.23 11.68 -7.52
N VAL A 300 -20.73 12.85 -7.91
CA VAL A 300 -21.17 13.16 -9.29
C VAL A 300 -20.65 14.52 -9.73
N GLN A 301 -20.11 14.61 -10.93
CA GLN A 301 -19.58 15.84 -11.53
C GLN A 301 -20.23 16.10 -12.90
N VAL A 302 -20.34 17.38 -13.28
CA VAL A 302 -20.78 17.76 -14.64
C VAL A 302 -19.56 18.30 -15.35
N MET A 303 -19.03 17.52 -16.27
CA MET A 303 -17.72 17.78 -16.89
C MET A 303 -17.89 18.13 -18.36
N HIS A 304 -17.14 19.10 -18.85
CA HIS A 304 -17.11 19.43 -20.27
C HIS A 304 -16.57 18.24 -21.08
N SER A 305 -17.20 17.95 -22.22
CA SER A 305 -16.88 16.81 -23.10
C SER A 305 -15.41 16.72 -23.47
N SER A 306 -14.79 17.85 -23.82
CA SER A 306 -13.35 17.89 -24.13
C SER A 306 -12.48 17.43 -22.95
N ILE A 307 -12.81 17.77 -21.70
CA ILE A 307 -12.02 17.32 -20.54
C ILE A 307 -12.11 15.80 -20.40
N VAL A 308 -13.31 15.24 -20.55
CA VAL A 308 -13.51 13.78 -20.49
C VAL A 308 -12.78 13.07 -21.63
N ALA A 309 -12.77 13.66 -22.84
CA ALA A 309 -12.01 13.16 -23.98
C ALA A 309 -10.50 13.14 -23.69
N HIS A 310 -9.97 14.25 -23.19
CA HIS A 310 -8.56 14.40 -22.83
C HIS A 310 -8.14 13.47 -21.68
N GLN A 311 -8.98 13.27 -20.66
CA GLN A 311 -8.74 12.29 -19.60
C GLN A 311 -8.75 10.85 -20.12
N SER A 312 -9.66 10.54 -21.05
CA SER A 312 -9.73 9.21 -21.68
C SER A 312 -8.46 8.93 -22.49
N PHE A 313 -7.99 9.90 -23.27
CA PHE A 313 -6.72 9.79 -23.99
C PHE A 313 -5.53 9.74 -23.04
N GLY A 314 -5.51 10.50 -21.94
CA GLY A 314 -4.45 10.45 -20.93
C GLY A 314 -4.25 9.02 -20.37
N LEU A 315 -5.32 8.27 -20.11
CA LEU A 315 -5.22 6.87 -19.72
C LEU A 315 -4.64 5.97 -20.82
N LYS A 316 -5.08 6.18 -22.06
CA LYS A 316 -4.54 5.45 -23.22
C LYS A 316 -3.06 5.76 -23.43
N LEU A 317 -2.64 6.99 -23.17
CA LEU A 317 -1.26 7.44 -23.28
C LEU A 317 -0.36 6.79 -22.21
N LEU A 318 -0.80 6.69 -20.95
CA LEU A 318 -0.07 5.94 -19.93
C LEU A 318 0.07 4.44 -20.28
N THR A 319 -1.00 3.85 -20.85
CA THR A 319 -0.96 2.47 -21.34
C THR A 319 0.03 2.32 -22.51
N TRP A 320 0.02 3.28 -23.44
CA TRP A 320 0.95 3.32 -24.56
C TRP A 320 2.39 3.44 -24.08
N LEU A 321 2.70 4.33 -23.14
CA LEU A 321 4.03 4.43 -22.52
C LEU A 321 4.50 3.09 -21.96
N GLY A 322 3.62 2.39 -21.23
CA GLY A 322 3.90 1.05 -20.69
C GLY A 322 4.18 -0.01 -21.76
N ASN A 323 3.51 0.07 -22.91
CA ASN A 323 3.78 -0.82 -24.04
C ASN A 323 5.11 -0.48 -24.73
N ILE A 324 5.40 0.82 -24.92
CA ILE A 324 6.58 1.28 -25.64
C ILE A 324 7.87 0.93 -24.89
N ILE A 325 7.89 1.06 -23.57
CA ILE A 325 9.06 0.65 -22.76
C ILE A 325 9.28 -0.87 -22.76
N GLY A 326 8.32 -1.65 -23.24
CA GLY A 326 8.44 -3.10 -23.38
C GLY A 326 9.39 -3.51 -24.52
N TYR A 327 9.63 -2.64 -25.51
CA TYR A 327 10.50 -2.95 -26.66
C TYR A 327 11.99 -2.86 -26.32
N SER A 328 12.39 -2.10 -25.29
CA SER A 328 13.79 -1.96 -24.88
C SER A 328 13.95 -1.44 -23.46
N ASP A 329 14.91 -2.01 -22.72
CA ASP A 329 15.28 -1.55 -21.37
C ASP A 329 15.82 -0.11 -21.38
N GLY A 330 16.41 0.34 -22.50
CA GLY A 330 16.86 1.72 -22.66
C GLY A 330 15.69 2.70 -22.71
N LEU A 331 14.57 2.33 -23.34
CA LEU A 331 13.34 3.14 -23.32
C LEU A 331 12.76 3.20 -21.91
N ARG A 332 12.74 2.07 -21.18
CA ARG A 332 12.32 2.03 -19.77
C ARG A 332 13.15 2.99 -18.92
N ARG A 333 14.48 2.94 -19.07
CA ARG A 333 15.44 3.81 -18.38
C ARG A 333 15.14 5.30 -18.63
N ILE A 334 14.84 5.69 -19.87
CA ILE A 334 14.47 7.07 -20.20
C ILE A 334 13.13 7.46 -19.57
N LEU A 335 12.10 6.60 -19.60
CA LEU A 335 10.81 6.91 -18.98
C LEU A 335 10.96 7.12 -17.47
N CYS A 336 11.74 6.27 -16.80
CA CYS A 336 12.03 6.42 -15.38
C CYS A 336 12.75 7.74 -15.09
N GLN A 337 13.72 8.12 -15.94
CA GLN A 337 14.43 9.41 -15.84
C GLN A 337 13.47 10.60 -15.96
N VAL A 338 12.61 10.59 -16.97
CA VAL A 338 11.59 11.63 -17.18
C VAL A 338 10.62 11.69 -15.99
N GLY A 339 10.12 10.54 -15.55
CA GLY A 339 9.12 10.46 -14.49
C GLY A 339 9.61 10.99 -13.14
N LEU A 340 10.87 10.75 -12.82
CA LEU A 340 11.52 11.16 -11.57
C LEU A 340 12.37 12.42 -11.70
N GLN A 341 12.33 13.11 -12.85
CA GLN A 341 12.98 14.40 -13.02
C GLN A 341 12.38 15.42 -12.03
N GLU A 342 13.25 16.23 -11.41
CA GLU A 342 12.81 17.28 -10.50
C GLU A 342 11.86 18.26 -11.19
N GLY A 343 10.71 18.50 -10.56
CA GLY A 343 9.73 19.47 -11.04
C GLY A 343 10.08 20.90 -10.63
N PRO A 344 9.22 21.86 -10.99
CA PRO A 344 9.45 23.28 -10.72
C PRO A 344 9.45 23.64 -9.24
N GLU A 345 8.89 22.80 -8.36
CA GLU A 345 8.86 23.00 -6.91
C GLU A 345 10.02 22.28 -6.19
N GLY A 346 10.98 21.71 -6.93
CA GLY A 346 12.19 21.06 -6.42
C GLY A 346 12.13 19.54 -6.30
N GLU A 347 12.96 18.99 -5.42
CA GLU A 347 13.35 17.56 -5.34
C GLU A 347 12.17 16.56 -5.23
N ASN A 348 11.01 16.97 -4.71
CA ASN A 348 9.83 16.10 -4.49
C ASN A 348 8.60 16.50 -5.31
N SER A 349 8.82 17.11 -6.48
CA SER A 349 7.75 17.63 -7.35
C SER A 349 7.75 17.00 -8.75
N SER A 350 8.34 15.82 -8.87
CA SER A 350 8.39 15.08 -10.13
C SER A 350 6.99 14.64 -10.61
N LEU A 351 6.90 14.19 -11.86
CA LEU A 351 5.67 13.63 -12.42
C LEU A 351 5.17 12.42 -11.62
N VAL A 352 6.11 11.58 -11.17
CA VAL A 352 5.83 10.43 -10.32
C VAL A 352 5.31 10.86 -8.95
N ASP A 353 5.91 11.88 -8.33
CA ASP A 353 5.43 12.44 -7.06
C ASP A 353 4.01 12.99 -7.19
N LYS A 354 3.72 13.74 -8.26
CA LYS A 354 2.40 14.34 -8.51
C LYS A 354 1.31 13.27 -8.66
N LEU A 355 1.57 12.18 -9.39
CA LEU A 355 0.62 11.05 -9.49
C LEU A 355 0.46 10.34 -8.15
N MET A 356 1.58 10.00 -7.50
CA MET A 356 1.59 9.29 -6.22
C MET A 356 0.81 10.05 -5.14
N LEU A 357 1.03 11.37 -5.03
CA LEU A 357 0.35 12.25 -4.06
C LEU A 357 -1.09 12.61 -4.45
N SER A 358 -1.52 12.28 -5.66
CA SER A 358 -2.89 12.48 -6.15
C SER A 358 -3.71 11.18 -6.20
N ASP A 359 -3.13 10.02 -5.84
CA ASP A 359 -3.75 8.69 -5.95
C ASP A 359 -5.18 8.67 -5.40
N SER A 360 -5.37 9.13 -4.17
CA SER A 360 -6.66 9.15 -3.48
C SER A 360 -7.73 9.99 -4.18
N LYS A 361 -7.34 10.95 -5.03
CA LYS A 361 -8.25 11.80 -5.82
C LYS A 361 -8.67 11.15 -7.14
N LEU A 362 -7.86 10.24 -7.67
CA LEU A 362 -8.08 9.56 -8.94
C LEU A 362 -9.14 8.45 -8.79
N TRP A 363 -9.83 8.14 -9.88
CA TRP A 363 -10.78 7.03 -9.92
C TRP A 363 -10.06 5.70 -10.16
N LYS A 364 -10.68 4.59 -9.73
CA LYS A 364 -10.16 3.21 -9.81
C LYS A 364 -9.43 2.86 -11.11
N GLY A 365 -10.04 3.16 -12.27
CA GLY A 365 -9.42 2.90 -13.58
C GLY A 365 -8.14 3.69 -13.83
N ALA A 366 -8.07 4.97 -13.41
CA ALA A 366 -6.85 5.76 -13.52
C ALA A 366 -5.73 5.21 -12.62
N ARG A 367 -6.07 4.87 -11.38
CA ARG A 367 -5.12 4.27 -10.43
C ARG A 367 -4.51 2.99 -10.98
N SER A 368 -5.36 2.09 -11.46
CA SER A 368 -4.94 0.81 -12.04
C SER A 368 -3.94 0.99 -13.19
N VAL A 369 -4.19 1.93 -14.11
CA VAL A 369 -3.31 2.16 -15.26
C VAL A 369 -1.96 2.72 -14.85
N TYR A 370 -1.92 3.74 -13.97
CA TYR A 370 -0.63 4.33 -13.60
C TYR A 370 0.16 3.46 -12.62
N HIS A 371 -0.51 2.69 -11.74
CA HIS A 371 0.15 1.67 -10.91
C HIS A 371 0.82 0.62 -11.78
N GLN A 372 0.15 0.15 -12.85
CA GLN A 372 0.75 -0.75 -13.83
C GLN A 372 1.95 -0.12 -14.54
N LEU A 373 1.88 1.16 -14.90
CA LEU A 373 3.01 1.86 -15.48
C LEU A 373 4.20 1.87 -14.51
N PHE A 374 3.99 2.20 -13.23
CA PHE A 374 5.07 2.20 -12.22
C PHE A 374 5.64 0.82 -11.99
N MET A 375 4.80 -0.22 -11.93
CA MET A 375 5.24 -1.61 -11.82
C MET A 375 6.09 -2.03 -13.02
N SER A 376 5.68 -1.72 -14.25
CA SER A 376 6.40 -2.10 -15.48
C SER A 376 7.63 -1.24 -15.81
N SER A 377 7.78 -0.09 -15.15
CA SER A 377 8.88 0.86 -15.36
C SER A 377 9.80 0.95 -14.14
N LEU A 378 9.42 1.78 -13.15
CA LEU A 378 10.21 2.11 -11.97
C LEU A 378 10.64 0.88 -11.19
N LEU A 379 9.75 -0.10 -11.01
CA LEU A 379 10.05 -1.30 -10.23
C LEU A 379 10.83 -2.37 -11.00
N MET A 380 10.98 -2.21 -12.32
CA MET A 380 11.73 -3.09 -13.22
C MET A 380 13.08 -2.53 -13.67
N ASP A 381 13.48 -1.38 -13.12
CA ASP A 381 14.80 -0.79 -13.32
C ASP A 381 15.46 -0.59 -11.97
N LEU A 382 16.57 -1.28 -11.68
CA LEU A 382 17.14 -1.32 -10.33
C LEU A 382 17.58 0.05 -9.81
N LYS A 383 18.17 0.89 -10.68
CA LYS A 383 18.57 2.26 -10.34
C LYS A 383 17.36 3.09 -9.94
N TYR A 384 16.31 3.07 -10.75
CA TYR A 384 15.12 3.88 -10.52
C TYR A 384 14.16 3.26 -9.48
N LYS A 385 14.23 1.96 -9.24
CA LYS A 385 13.56 1.28 -8.12
C LYS A 385 14.09 1.81 -6.81
N LYS A 386 15.41 1.96 -6.67
CA LYS A 386 16.03 2.59 -5.49
C LYS A 386 15.53 4.03 -5.29
N LEU A 387 15.57 4.85 -6.34
CA LEU A 387 15.12 6.25 -6.27
C LEU A 387 13.63 6.38 -5.93
N PHE A 388 12.78 5.56 -6.56
CA PHE A 388 11.35 5.52 -6.27
C PHE A 388 11.08 5.05 -4.84
N ALA A 389 11.80 4.04 -4.34
CA ALA A 389 11.68 3.57 -2.97
C ALA A 389 11.95 4.67 -1.94
N ILE A 390 12.96 5.51 -2.19
CA ILE A 390 13.28 6.69 -1.37
C ILE A 390 12.12 7.70 -1.40
N ARG A 391 11.61 8.06 -2.58
CA ARG A 391 10.46 8.98 -2.73
C ARG A 391 9.20 8.45 -2.04
N PHE A 392 8.95 7.14 -2.15
CA PHE A 392 7.83 6.47 -1.50
C PHE A 392 7.95 6.52 0.03
N ALA A 393 9.14 6.21 0.58
CA ALA A 393 9.40 6.26 2.01
C ALA A 393 9.25 7.68 2.59
N ARG A 394 9.78 8.70 1.91
CA ARG A 394 9.66 10.11 2.32
C ARG A 394 8.22 10.61 2.38
N ASN A 395 7.37 10.12 1.47
CA ASN A 395 5.96 10.49 1.41
C ASN A 395 5.05 9.52 2.18
N TYR A 396 5.60 8.49 2.83
CA TYR A 396 4.83 7.38 3.41
C TYR A 396 3.73 7.85 4.36
N GLU A 397 4.05 8.77 5.28
CA GLU A 397 3.07 9.31 6.23
C GLU A 397 1.85 9.93 5.51
N ARG A 398 2.10 10.75 4.48
CA ARG A 398 1.04 11.39 3.69
C ARG A 398 0.22 10.35 2.93
N LEU A 399 0.88 9.37 2.30
CA LEU A 399 0.20 8.32 1.53
C LEU A 399 -0.71 7.46 2.42
N GLN A 400 -0.26 7.10 3.62
CA GLN A 400 -1.08 6.35 4.56
C GLN A 400 -2.23 7.19 5.12
N ASN A 401 -1.99 8.48 5.41
CA ASN A 401 -3.03 9.40 5.83
C ASN A 401 -4.14 9.56 4.78
N ASP A 402 -3.75 9.64 3.51
CA ASP A 402 -4.68 9.72 2.38
C ASP A 402 -5.44 8.39 2.21
N TYR A 403 -4.74 7.25 2.25
CA TYR A 403 -5.36 5.93 2.19
C TYR A 403 -6.36 5.70 3.33
N VAL A 404 -6.05 6.06 4.58
CA VAL A 404 -6.98 5.88 5.72
C VAL A 404 -8.26 6.69 5.55
N LYS A 405 -8.21 7.84 4.86
CA LYS A 405 -9.35 8.72 4.58
C LYS A 405 -10.11 8.39 3.29
N ASP A 406 -9.50 7.62 2.39
CA ASP A 406 -10.09 7.19 1.12
C ASP A 406 -11.33 6.31 1.36
N ASP A 407 -11.97 5.77 0.34
CA ASP A 407 -13.00 4.73 0.44
C ASP A 407 -12.64 3.46 -0.32
N HIS A 408 -11.69 3.53 -1.26
CA HIS A 408 -11.29 2.38 -2.08
C HIS A 408 -10.51 1.32 -1.27
N ASP A 409 -10.62 0.05 -1.67
CA ASP A 409 -9.80 -1.01 -1.12
C ASP A 409 -8.30 -0.78 -1.34
N ARG A 410 -7.47 -1.36 -0.45
CA ARG A 410 -6.02 -1.17 -0.48
C ARG A 410 -5.39 -1.55 -1.82
N GLU A 411 -5.88 -2.60 -2.46
CA GLU A 411 -5.40 -3.10 -3.76
C GLU A 411 -5.48 -2.05 -4.89
N TYR A 412 -6.29 -1.00 -4.71
CA TYR A 412 -6.39 0.13 -5.64
C TYR A 412 -5.73 1.40 -5.12
N SER A 413 -4.98 1.33 -4.02
CA SER A 413 -4.22 2.45 -3.47
C SER A 413 -2.74 2.25 -3.74
N ILE A 414 -2.05 3.36 -4.00
CA ILE A 414 -0.59 3.39 -4.15
C ILE A 414 0.13 2.83 -2.91
N ALA A 415 -0.50 2.87 -1.73
CA ALA A 415 0.01 2.27 -0.51
C ALA A 415 0.26 0.76 -0.64
N ASP A 416 -0.41 0.06 -1.55
CA ASP A 416 -0.20 -1.37 -1.77
C ASP A 416 1.17 -1.69 -2.39
N LEU A 417 1.77 -0.75 -3.13
CA LEU A 417 3.12 -0.93 -3.68
C LEU A 417 4.21 -1.07 -2.62
N SER A 418 3.92 -0.78 -1.34
CA SER A 418 4.82 -1.08 -0.22
C SER A 418 5.28 -2.53 -0.21
N VAL A 419 4.44 -3.49 -0.63
CA VAL A 419 4.83 -4.91 -0.70
C VAL A 419 5.89 -5.17 -1.78
N GLN A 420 5.99 -4.34 -2.81
CA GLN A 420 6.98 -4.48 -3.89
C GLN A 420 8.32 -3.78 -3.57
N ILE A 421 8.34 -3.00 -2.48
CA ILE A 421 9.49 -2.19 -2.06
C ILE A 421 10.06 -2.72 -0.75
N PHE A 422 9.22 -2.91 0.28
CA PHE A 422 9.64 -3.22 1.64
C PHE A 422 9.96 -4.68 1.87
N THR A 423 9.60 -5.56 0.95
CA THR A 423 9.95 -6.99 1.00
C THR A 423 11.35 -7.25 0.41
N VAL A 424 11.82 -6.37 -0.48
CA VAL A 424 13.15 -6.45 -1.11
C VAL A 424 14.23 -6.23 -0.03
N PRO A 425 15.00 -7.25 0.37
CA PRO A 425 15.94 -7.19 1.49
C PRO A 425 16.96 -6.05 1.40
N SER A 426 17.52 -5.79 0.23
CA SER A 426 18.48 -4.70 -0.01
C SER A 426 17.84 -3.32 0.19
N LEU A 427 16.65 -3.10 -0.39
CA LEU A 427 15.93 -1.83 -0.27
C LEU A 427 15.40 -1.60 1.15
N ALA A 428 14.81 -2.61 1.79
CA ALA A 428 14.29 -2.49 3.15
C ALA A 428 15.37 -2.03 4.13
N ARG A 429 16.56 -2.64 4.09
CA ARG A 429 17.72 -2.24 4.90
C ARG A 429 18.19 -0.83 4.57
N MET A 430 18.29 -0.50 3.29
CA MET A 430 18.67 0.85 2.84
C MET A 430 17.68 1.91 3.36
N LEU A 431 16.37 1.66 3.27
CA LEU A 431 15.35 2.61 3.74
C LEU A 431 15.29 2.74 5.27
N ILE A 432 15.63 1.68 6.02
CA ILE A 432 15.82 1.81 7.48
C ILE A 432 16.96 2.79 7.77
N ILE A 433 18.08 2.67 7.05
CA ILE A 433 19.29 3.46 7.28
C ILE A 433 19.10 4.91 6.81
N GLU A 434 18.74 5.09 5.54
CA GLU A 434 18.73 6.39 4.86
C GLU A 434 17.46 7.20 5.17
N GLU A 435 16.31 6.55 5.40
CA GLU A 435 14.99 7.21 5.48
C GLU A 435 14.24 6.95 6.79
N ASN A 436 14.88 6.34 7.80
CA ASN A 436 14.28 5.98 9.10
C ASN A 436 12.95 5.20 8.97
N LEU A 437 12.83 4.35 7.97
CA LEU A 437 11.54 3.77 7.56
C LEU A 437 10.77 3.10 8.71
N MET A 438 11.45 2.33 9.56
CA MET A 438 10.82 1.67 10.71
C MET A 438 10.16 2.68 11.67
N THR A 439 10.89 3.74 12.03
CA THR A 439 10.40 4.84 12.86
C THR A 439 9.20 5.52 12.20
N THR A 440 9.29 5.84 10.91
CA THR A 440 8.22 6.49 10.16
C THR A 440 6.95 5.64 10.19
N ILE A 441 7.03 4.34 9.90
CA ILE A 441 5.88 3.43 9.90
C ILE A 441 5.21 3.38 11.27
N VAL A 442 6.00 3.20 12.34
CA VAL A 442 5.46 3.05 13.70
C VAL A 442 4.83 4.37 14.18
N SER A 443 5.48 5.50 13.95
CA SER A 443 4.95 6.83 14.30
C SER A 443 3.65 7.13 13.56
N THR A 444 3.59 6.91 12.25
CA THR A 444 2.35 7.11 11.47
C THR A 444 1.22 6.21 11.99
N PHE A 445 1.53 4.96 12.36
CA PHE A 445 0.54 4.08 12.97
C PHE A 445 0.03 4.62 14.32
N MET A 446 0.92 5.09 15.19
CA MET A 446 0.57 5.68 16.47
C MET A 446 -0.27 6.96 16.32
N ASP A 447 0.01 7.80 15.31
CA ASP A 447 -0.72 9.04 15.05
C ASP A 447 -2.17 8.82 14.62
N HIS A 448 -2.49 7.66 14.07
CA HIS A 448 -3.86 7.28 13.75
C HIS A 448 -4.64 6.76 14.95
N LEU A 449 -3.95 6.26 15.97
CA LEU A 449 -4.53 5.87 17.24
C LEU A 449 -4.33 7.03 18.21
N ARG A 450 -5.21 8.04 18.27
CA ARG A 450 -4.97 9.25 19.12
C ARG A 450 -5.55 9.23 20.51
N HIS A 451 -6.61 8.45 20.74
CA HIS A 451 -7.28 8.45 22.05
C HIS A 451 -6.37 7.78 23.09
N ARG A 452 -6.12 8.52 24.19
CA ARG A 452 -5.29 8.09 25.31
C ARG A 452 -6.07 8.28 26.61
N ASP A 453 -5.87 7.37 27.55
CA ASP A 453 -6.29 7.58 28.93
C ASP A 453 -5.30 8.51 29.69
N ILE A 454 -5.58 8.78 30.97
CA ILE A 454 -4.77 9.65 31.83
C ILE A 454 -3.33 9.12 32.00
N GLN A 455 -3.12 7.82 31.82
CA GLN A 455 -1.82 7.16 31.92
C GLN A 455 -1.12 7.03 30.56
N GLY A 456 -1.66 7.63 29.49
CA GLY A 456 -1.08 7.57 28.15
C GLY A 456 -1.28 6.23 27.44
N ARG A 457 -2.25 5.41 27.87
CA ARG A 457 -2.58 4.13 27.23
C ARG A 457 -3.65 4.29 26.16
N PHE A 458 -3.66 3.44 25.15
CA PHE A 458 -4.71 3.44 24.13
C PHE A 458 -6.08 3.17 24.77
N GLN A 459 -7.06 3.97 24.35
CA GLN A 459 -8.45 3.80 24.73
C GLN A 459 -9.29 3.56 23.47
N PHE A 460 -9.96 2.41 23.43
CA PHE A 460 -10.89 2.07 22.36
C PHE A 460 -12.31 2.27 22.90
N GLU A 461 -13.05 3.17 22.26
CA GLU A 461 -14.48 3.33 22.54
C GLU A 461 -15.30 2.35 21.71
N ARG A 462 -16.58 2.15 22.07
CA ARG A 462 -17.50 1.35 21.27
C ARG A 462 -17.53 1.85 19.82
N TYR A 463 -17.12 0.98 18.92
CA TYR A 463 -17.02 1.28 17.50
C TYR A 463 -18.36 1.66 16.89
N THR A 464 -18.43 2.89 16.36
CA THR A 464 -19.28 3.15 15.20
C THR A 464 -18.74 2.37 14.00
N ALA A 465 -19.60 2.01 13.04
CA ALA A 465 -19.16 1.34 11.80
C ALA A 465 -18.02 2.10 11.08
N LEU A 466 -18.03 3.44 11.15
CA LEU A 466 -17.00 4.30 10.59
C LEU A 466 -15.64 4.15 11.30
N GLN A 467 -15.63 4.08 12.64
CA GLN A 467 -14.39 3.86 13.39
C GLN A 467 -13.82 2.47 13.10
N ALA A 468 -14.67 1.45 12.93
CA ALA A 468 -14.23 0.09 12.68
C ALA A 468 -13.60 -0.03 11.28
N PHE A 469 -14.23 0.62 10.30
CA PHE A 469 -13.69 0.78 8.95
C PHE A 469 -12.31 1.45 8.95
N LYS A 470 -12.17 2.59 9.64
CA LYS A 470 -10.88 3.28 9.76
C LYS A 470 -9.83 2.41 10.45
N PHE A 471 -10.17 1.76 11.55
CA PHE A 471 -9.25 0.89 12.27
C PHE A 471 -8.76 -0.29 11.41
N LYS A 472 -9.65 -0.91 10.63
CA LYS A 472 -9.28 -1.97 9.67
C LYS A 472 -8.22 -1.49 8.68
N ARG A 473 -8.26 -0.23 8.25
CA ARG A 473 -7.30 0.35 7.30
C ARG A 473 -5.99 0.72 7.97
N VAL A 474 -6.03 1.27 9.18
CA VAL A 474 -4.83 1.55 9.99
C VAL A 474 -4.02 0.28 10.29
N GLN A 475 -4.67 -0.89 10.38
CA GLN A 475 -3.96 -2.17 10.53
C GLN A 475 -2.99 -2.49 9.39
N SER A 476 -3.16 -1.88 8.21
CA SER A 476 -2.28 -2.13 7.07
C SER A 476 -0.85 -1.62 7.31
N LEU A 477 -0.67 -0.60 8.16
CA LEU A 477 0.67 -0.13 8.53
C LEU A 477 1.45 -1.17 9.35
N ILE A 478 0.76 -2.00 10.14
CA ILE A 478 1.41 -3.14 10.84
C ILE A 478 1.89 -4.17 9.82
N LEU A 479 1.15 -4.37 8.72
CA LEU A 479 1.58 -5.25 7.64
C LEU A 479 2.82 -4.70 6.93
N ASP A 480 2.88 -3.38 6.71
CA ASP A 480 4.04 -2.71 6.10
C ASP A 480 5.30 -2.85 6.98
N LEU A 481 5.15 -2.71 8.30
CA LEU A 481 6.24 -2.99 9.26
C LEU A 481 6.69 -4.46 9.20
N LYS A 482 5.76 -5.39 9.01
CA LYS A 482 6.12 -6.81 8.82
C LYS A 482 6.90 -7.04 7.54
N TYR A 483 6.59 -6.35 6.44
CA TYR A 483 7.37 -6.45 5.21
C TYR A 483 8.81 -6.01 5.45
N VAL A 484 9.01 -4.87 6.11
CA VAL A 484 10.35 -4.38 6.45
C VAL A 484 11.14 -5.39 7.29
N LEU A 485 10.50 -6.03 8.27
CA LEU A 485 11.14 -6.94 9.21
C LEU A 485 11.26 -8.38 8.72
N ILE A 486 10.66 -8.75 7.57
CA ILE A 486 10.66 -10.15 7.10
C ILE A 486 12.06 -10.60 6.67
N SER A 487 12.82 -9.65 6.13
CA SER A 487 14.14 -9.85 5.55
C SER A 487 15.22 -9.55 6.58
N LYS A 488 15.53 -10.55 7.41
CA LYS A 488 16.54 -10.48 8.46
C LYS A 488 17.92 -10.08 7.90
N PRO A 489 18.67 -9.17 8.55
CA PRO A 489 19.99 -8.78 8.09
C PRO A 489 20.97 -9.95 8.25
N VAL A 490 21.75 -10.21 7.20
CA VAL A 490 22.89 -11.15 7.24
C VAL A 490 24.11 -10.49 7.88
N ASP A 491 24.29 -9.20 7.62
CA ASP A 491 25.39 -8.38 8.11
C ASP A 491 24.87 -7.12 8.81
N TRP A 492 25.57 -6.69 9.86
CA TRP A 492 25.23 -5.52 10.66
C TRP A 492 26.31 -4.43 10.58
N SER A 493 25.97 -3.31 9.96
CA SER A 493 26.74 -2.06 10.05
C SER A 493 26.34 -1.26 11.30
N ASP A 494 27.20 -0.33 11.74
CA ASP A 494 26.89 0.53 12.88
C ASP A 494 25.68 1.43 12.61
N ASP A 495 25.53 1.93 11.37
CA ASP A 495 24.34 2.69 10.95
C ASP A 495 23.06 1.85 11.04
N LEU A 496 23.10 0.59 10.59
CA LEU A 496 21.94 -0.31 10.68
C LEU A 496 21.59 -0.60 12.14
N ARG A 497 22.58 -0.87 13.00
CA ARG A 497 22.37 -1.07 14.44
C ARG A 497 21.68 0.15 15.05
N GLN A 498 22.21 1.34 14.80
CA GLN A 498 21.67 2.59 15.34
C GLN A 498 20.24 2.82 14.86
N LYS A 499 20.00 2.75 13.54
CA LYS A 499 18.69 3.05 12.95
C LYS A 499 17.61 2.02 13.29
N PHE A 500 17.99 0.75 13.43
CA PHE A 500 17.10 -0.26 13.98
C PHE A 500 16.74 0.03 15.44
N LEU A 501 17.72 0.39 16.28
CA LEU A 501 17.48 0.73 17.69
C LEU A 501 16.63 2.01 17.85
N ASP A 502 16.80 3.01 16.98
CA ASP A 502 15.94 4.19 16.92
C ASP A 502 14.48 3.79 16.62
N GLY A 503 14.26 2.93 15.63
CA GLY A 503 12.94 2.37 15.32
C GLY A 503 12.38 1.50 16.44
N PHE A 504 13.24 0.76 17.14
CA PHE A 504 12.89 -0.05 18.30
C PHE A 504 12.43 0.80 19.48
N ASP A 505 13.03 1.97 19.73
CA ASP A 505 12.58 2.90 20.77
C ASP A 505 11.15 3.38 20.50
N VAL A 506 10.84 3.77 19.25
CA VAL A 506 9.48 4.19 18.87
C VAL A 506 8.49 3.01 18.96
N PHE A 507 8.94 1.80 18.61
CA PHE A 507 8.15 0.59 18.81
C PHE A 507 7.88 0.31 20.29
N LEU A 508 8.84 0.57 21.19
CA LEU A 508 8.61 0.48 22.63
C LEU A 508 7.59 1.51 23.11
N GLU A 509 7.58 2.74 22.60
CA GLU A 509 6.54 3.72 22.92
C GLU A 509 5.15 3.24 22.48
N LEU A 510 5.03 2.61 21.31
CA LEU A 510 3.79 1.94 20.90
C LEU A 510 3.36 0.87 21.92
N LEU A 511 4.29 0.00 22.34
CA LEU A 511 3.98 -1.06 23.30
C LEU A 511 3.68 -0.50 24.71
N LYS A 512 4.31 0.60 25.13
CA LYS A 512 4.01 1.31 26.38
C LYS A 512 2.58 1.81 26.39
N CYS A 513 2.09 2.37 25.28
CA CYS A 513 0.68 2.74 25.14
C CYS A 513 -0.27 1.54 25.24
N MET A 514 0.19 0.32 25.03
CA MET A 514 -0.61 -0.90 25.19
C MET A 514 -0.43 -1.58 26.54
N GLN A 515 0.63 -1.29 27.28
CA GLN A 515 0.95 -1.94 28.54
C GLN A 515 -0.11 -1.60 29.58
N GLY A 516 -0.90 -2.60 29.96
CA GLY A 516 -2.00 -2.47 30.90
C GLY A 516 -3.22 -1.74 30.35
N MET A 517 -3.37 -1.58 29.02
CA MET A 517 -4.58 -0.97 28.42
C MET A 517 -5.82 -1.85 28.63
N ASP A 518 -7.01 -1.30 28.41
CA ASP A 518 -8.30 -2.00 28.61
C ASP A 518 -8.42 -2.75 29.97
N PRO A 519 -8.21 -2.04 31.12
CA PRO A 519 -8.27 -2.70 32.42
C PRO A 519 -9.71 -3.04 32.85
N ILE A 520 -9.88 -4.21 33.44
CA ILE A 520 -11.16 -4.72 33.96
C ILE A 520 -11.18 -4.79 35.49
N THR A 521 -12.36 -4.62 36.07
CA THR A 521 -12.61 -4.77 37.51
C THR A 521 -13.77 -5.73 37.74
N ARG A 522 -13.67 -6.55 38.80
CA ARG A 522 -14.65 -7.60 39.10
C ARG A 522 -16.02 -7.03 39.46
N GLN A 523 -17.07 -7.63 38.90
CA GLN A 523 -18.45 -7.27 39.23
C GLN A 523 -19.00 -8.16 40.36
N VAL A 524 -19.34 -7.54 41.49
CA VAL A 524 -19.80 -8.22 42.72
C VAL A 524 -21.30 -8.06 42.97
N GLY A 525 -21.98 -7.20 42.21
CA GLY A 525 -23.42 -6.92 42.31
C GLY A 525 -24.25 -7.59 41.21
N GLN A 526 -24.92 -6.77 40.40
CA GLN A 526 -25.66 -7.23 39.23
C GLN A 526 -24.70 -7.67 38.11
N HIS A 527 -25.19 -8.52 37.22
CA HIS A 527 -24.48 -8.84 35.98
C HIS A 527 -24.39 -7.58 35.12
N ILE A 528 -23.31 -7.40 34.35
CA ILE A 528 -23.21 -6.26 33.44
C ILE A 528 -24.39 -6.27 32.45
N GLU A 529 -25.05 -5.14 32.27
CA GLU A 529 -26.19 -5.05 31.35
C GLU A 529 -25.73 -5.01 29.89
N MET A 530 -24.48 -4.62 29.66
CA MET A 530 -23.91 -4.36 28.34
C MET A 530 -22.47 -4.86 28.25
N GLU A 531 -22.17 -5.65 27.23
CA GLU A 531 -20.81 -6.13 26.97
C GLU A 531 -19.86 -4.97 26.61
N PRO A 532 -18.67 -4.88 27.23
CA PRO A 532 -17.66 -3.90 26.85
C PRO A 532 -17.08 -4.24 25.47
N GLU A 533 -16.65 -3.20 24.75
CA GLU A 533 -15.83 -3.38 23.54
C GLU A 533 -14.46 -3.92 23.97
N TRP A 534 -13.98 -4.95 23.29
CA TRP A 534 -12.69 -5.59 23.59
C TRP A 534 -11.96 -6.05 22.32
N GLU A 535 -12.65 -6.06 21.17
CA GLU A 535 -12.19 -6.72 19.96
C GLU A 535 -11.05 -5.94 19.33
N ALA A 536 -11.04 -4.62 19.38
CA ALA A 536 -9.97 -3.82 18.80
C ALA A 536 -8.67 -3.88 19.58
N ALA A 537 -8.72 -3.74 20.90
CA ALA A 537 -7.56 -3.91 21.77
C ALA A 537 -6.92 -5.29 21.54
N PHE A 538 -7.76 -6.33 21.49
CA PHE A 538 -7.32 -7.70 21.24
C PHE A 538 -6.79 -7.89 19.80
N THR A 539 -7.47 -7.33 18.80
CA THR A 539 -7.04 -7.39 17.39
C THR A 539 -5.69 -6.71 17.21
N LEU A 540 -5.50 -5.53 17.81
CA LEU A 540 -4.21 -4.82 17.79
C LEU A 540 -3.10 -5.70 18.36
N GLN A 541 -3.33 -6.28 19.54
CA GLN A 541 -2.38 -7.19 20.16
C GLN A 541 -2.04 -8.37 19.25
N MET A 542 -3.04 -9.04 18.69
CA MET A 542 -2.85 -10.18 17.79
C MET A 542 -2.04 -9.83 16.55
N ARG A 543 -2.24 -8.64 15.98
CA ARG A 543 -1.47 -8.18 14.82
C ARG A 543 -0.02 -7.91 15.17
N LEU A 544 0.24 -7.30 16.33
CA LEU A 544 1.59 -6.97 16.80
C LEU A 544 2.36 -8.18 17.34
N THR A 545 1.69 -9.25 17.76
CA THR A 545 2.34 -10.48 18.21
C THR A 545 3.40 -10.99 17.23
N HIS A 546 3.10 -11.00 15.93
CA HIS A 546 4.05 -11.44 14.92
C HIS A 546 5.22 -10.45 14.78
N VAL A 547 4.96 -9.14 14.83
CA VAL A 547 5.99 -8.10 14.78
C VAL A 547 6.94 -8.22 15.97
N ILE A 548 6.42 -8.45 17.18
CA ILE A 548 7.21 -8.67 18.40
C ILE A 548 8.17 -9.85 18.21
N SER A 549 7.69 -10.97 17.66
CA SER A 549 8.56 -12.12 17.37
C SER A 549 9.61 -11.80 16.31
N MET A 550 9.27 -11.03 15.27
CA MET A 550 10.22 -10.64 14.23
C MET A 550 11.30 -9.69 14.77
N ILE A 551 10.94 -8.75 15.63
CA ILE A 551 11.89 -7.87 16.32
C ILE A 551 12.81 -8.67 17.24
N GLN A 552 12.26 -9.61 18.02
CA GLN A 552 13.07 -10.53 18.84
C GLN A 552 14.07 -11.30 17.99
N ASP A 553 13.63 -11.82 16.84
CA ASP A 553 14.50 -12.53 15.91
C ASP A 553 15.61 -11.62 15.35
N TRP A 554 15.33 -10.35 15.05
CA TRP A 554 16.34 -9.39 14.61
C TRP A 554 17.34 -9.08 15.72
N CYS A 555 16.87 -8.84 16.94
CA CYS A 555 17.73 -8.62 18.10
C CYS A 555 18.69 -9.81 18.32
N ALA A 556 18.23 -11.04 18.10
CA ALA A 556 19.03 -12.25 18.29
C ALA A 556 20.22 -12.39 17.32
N LEU A 557 20.24 -11.63 16.21
CA LEU A 557 21.28 -11.75 15.18
C LEU A 557 22.54 -10.93 15.47
N ASP A 558 22.51 -10.01 16.44
CA ASP A 558 23.66 -9.20 16.81
C ASP A 558 23.71 -8.97 18.33
N GLU A 559 24.86 -9.29 18.94
CA GLU A 559 25.04 -9.23 20.40
C GLU A 559 24.84 -7.82 20.96
N LYS A 560 25.31 -6.77 20.26
CA LYS A 560 25.17 -5.38 20.72
C LYS A 560 23.72 -4.94 20.65
N VAL A 561 23.02 -5.27 19.56
CA VAL A 561 21.60 -4.97 19.40
C VAL A 561 20.78 -5.68 20.47
N LEU A 562 21.05 -6.96 20.76
CA LEU A 562 20.35 -7.72 21.81
C LEU A 562 20.50 -7.07 23.19
N ILE A 563 21.73 -6.70 23.57
CA ILE A 563 22.02 -6.04 24.85
C ILE A 563 21.26 -4.72 24.96
N GLU A 564 21.35 -3.85 23.95
CA GLU A 564 20.72 -2.54 23.97
C GLU A 564 19.19 -2.63 23.92
N ALA A 565 18.64 -3.54 23.10
CA ALA A 565 17.20 -3.80 23.07
C ALA A 565 16.68 -4.28 24.44
N TYR A 566 17.42 -5.16 25.12
CA TYR A 566 17.08 -5.62 26.46
C TYR A 566 17.07 -4.49 27.48
N LYS A 567 18.11 -3.65 27.51
CA LYS A 567 18.19 -2.46 28.40
C LYS A 567 17.02 -1.51 28.17
N LYS A 568 16.77 -1.14 26.91
CA LYS A 568 15.68 -0.25 26.51
C LYS A 568 14.33 -0.81 26.91
N CYS A 569 14.10 -2.11 26.69
CA CYS A 569 12.85 -2.77 27.05
C CYS A 569 12.65 -2.85 28.58
N LEU A 570 13.71 -3.13 29.34
CA LEU A 570 13.67 -3.10 30.81
C LEU A 570 13.34 -1.70 31.33
N SER A 571 13.99 -0.66 30.79
CA SER A 571 13.71 0.73 31.14
C SER A 571 12.25 1.10 30.83
N ALA A 572 11.75 0.74 29.64
CA ALA A 572 10.34 0.94 29.27
C ALA A 572 9.38 0.23 30.24
N LEU A 573 9.70 -1.00 30.66
CA LEU A 573 8.91 -1.72 31.64
C LEU A 573 8.91 -1.01 33.00
N MET A 574 10.07 -0.53 33.48
CA MET A 574 10.17 0.22 34.73
C MET A 574 9.36 1.52 34.69
N GLN A 575 9.37 2.23 33.56
CA GLN A 575 8.55 3.43 33.35
C GLN A 575 7.04 3.10 33.37
N CYS A 576 6.62 1.96 32.82
CA CYS A 576 5.22 1.52 32.94
C CYS A 576 4.82 1.19 34.39
N HIS A 577 5.78 0.93 35.28
CA HIS A 577 5.49 0.62 36.67
C HIS A 577 5.57 1.82 37.62
N SER A 578 6.13 2.96 37.19
CA SER A 578 6.34 4.12 38.07
C SER A 578 5.04 4.70 38.64
N GLY A 579 3.89 4.40 38.04
CA GLY A 579 2.55 4.76 38.56
C GLY A 579 1.94 3.77 39.57
N PHE A 580 2.54 2.60 39.85
CA PHE A 580 2.04 1.68 40.89
C PHE A 580 2.38 2.14 42.30
N THR A 581 3.46 2.90 42.44
CA THR A 581 4.04 3.30 43.72
C THR A 581 3.70 4.72 44.12
N ASP A 582 2.80 5.41 43.40
CA ASP A 582 2.28 6.72 43.80
C ASP A 582 1.37 6.57 45.05
N GLY A 583 2.02 6.33 46.20
CA GLY A 583 1.44 6.39 47.54
C GLY A 583 1.46 5.09 48.36
N GLU A 584 1.56 3.91 47.74
CA GLU A 584 1.52 2.64 48.50
C GLU A 584 2.93 2.12 48.85
N GLN A 585 3.19 1.98 50.15
CA GLN A 585 4.45 1.42 50.65
C GLN A 585 4.50 -0.10 50.37
N PRO A 586 5.64 -0.65 49.91
CA PRO A 586 5.85 -2.08 49.81
C PRO A 586 5.48 -2.78 51.13
N ILE A 587 4.80 -3.92 51.05
CA ILE A 587 4.49 -4.73 52.21
C ILE A 587 5.50 -5.88 52.32
N VAL A 588 5.85 -6.23 53.56
CA VAL A 588 6.65 -7.43 53.82
C VAL A 588 5.71 -8.57 54.14
N LEU A 589 5.66 -9.58 53.26
CA LEU A 589 4.96 -10.84 53.55
C LEU A 589 5.95 -11.83 54.13
N SER A 590 5.62 -12.41 55.29
CA SER A 590 6.42 -13.45 55.95
C SER A 590 5.66 -14.77 55.94
N MET A 591 6.21 -15.81 55.31
CA MET A 591 5.61 -17.15 55.26
C MET A 591 6.69 -18.22 55.33
N CYS A 592 6.49 -19.24 56.18
CA CYS A 592 7.41 -20.36 56.35
C CYS A 592 8.88 -19.96 56.63
N GLY A 593 9.12 -18.85 57.31
CA GLY A 593 10.46 -18.34 57.62
C GLY A 593 11.12 -17.53 56.51
N HIS A 594 10.44 -17.33 55.38
CA HIS A 594 10.87 -16.44 54.30
C HIS A 594 10.11 -15.12 54.37
N SER A 595 10.79 -14.01 54.09
CA SER A 595 10.19 -12.69 53.98
C SER A 595 10.48 -12.08 52.61
N VAL A 596 9.46 -11.52 51.97
CA VAL A 596 9.59 -10.86 50.68
C VAL A 596 8.87 -9.52 50.70
N GLU A 597 9.52 -8.50 50.14
CA GLU A 597 8.88 -7.23 49.83
C GLU A 597 8.03 -7.37 48.57
N THR A 598 6.76 -6.98 48.65
CA THR A 598 5.82 -7.11 47.54
C THR A 598 4.82 -5.97 47.54
N ILE A 599 4.06 -5.86 46.45
CA ILE A 599 3.04 -4.84 46.26
C ILE A 599 1.71 -5.41 46.76
N ARG A 600 1.00 -4.65 47.58
CA ARG A 600 -0.34 -5.08 48.03
C ARG A 600 -1.31 -4.88 46.88
N TYR A 601 -1.62 -5.96 46.17
CA TYR A 601 -2.56 -5.90 45.05
C TYR A 601 -3.59 -7.03 45.09
N SER A 602 -4.87 -6.69 45.12
CA SER A 602 -5.99 -7.62 45.12
C SER A 602 -6.67 -7.64 43.75
N VAL A 603 -6.30 -8.62 42.93
CA VAL A 603 -6.93 -8.88 41.62
C VAL A 603 -8.46 -8.94 41.70
N SER A 604 -9.00 -9.43 42.82
CA SER A 604 -10.45 -9.56 43.00
C SER A 604 -11.19 -8.23 43.21
N GLN A 605 -10.48 -7.14 43.48
CA GLN A 605 -11.02 -5.81 43.80
C GLN A 605 -10.50 -4.71 42.87
N GLU A 606 -9.32 -4.91 42.28
CA GLU A 606 -8.60 -3.88 41.54
C GLU A 606 -8.61 -4.13 40.02
N LYS A 607 -8.05 -3.17 39.28
CA LYS A 607 -8.04 -3.11 37.81
C LYS A 607 -6.94 -3.97 37.17
N VAL A 608 -7.30 -5.11 36.58
CA VAL A 608 -6.35 -6.00 35.90
C VAL A 608 -6.48 -5.91 34.39
N SER A 609 -5.38 -6.04 33.66
CA SER A 609 -5.38 -6.12 32.20
C SER A 609 -4.61 -7.35 31.73
N ILE A 610 -5.05 -7.93 30.61
CA ILE A 610 -4.34 -9.03 29.93
C ILE A 610 -3.35 -8.53 28.87
N HIS A 611 -3.33 -7.22 28.60
CA HIS A 611 -2.52 -6.57 27.56
C HIS A 611 -1.16 -6.16 28.13
N LEU A 612 -0.16 -7.06 28.07
CA LEU A 612 1.16 -6.87 28.68
C LEU A 612 2.33 -6.96 27.67
N PRO A 613 2.29 -6.26 26.53
CA PRO A 613 3.25 -6.48 25.45
C PRO A 613 4.70 -6.08 25.79
N VAL A 614 4.94 -5.08 26.64
CA VAL A 614 6.31 -4.71 27.06
C VAL A 614 6.90 -5.81 27.92
N SER A 615 6.14 -6.32 28.91
CA SER A 615 6.55 -7.45 29.74
C SER A 615 6.88 -8.70 28.91
N ARG A 616 6.06 -8.98 27.89
CA ARG A 616 6.20 -10.17 27.04
C ARG A 616 7.33 -10.04 26.02
N LEU A 617 7.58 -8.83 25.53
CA LEU A 617 8.77 -8.54 24.72
C LEU A 617 10.04 -8.78 25.55
N LEU A 618 10.10 -8.24 26.77
CA LEU A 618 11.23 -8.44 27.69
C LEU A 618 11.45 -9.92 27.98
N ALA A 619 10.38 -10.70 28.22
CA ALA A 619 10.46 -12.15 28.42
C ALA A 619 11.13 -12.87 27.25
N GLY A 620 10.77 -12.48 26.02
CA GLY A 620 11.39 -13.05 24.81
C GLY A 620 12.86 -12.69 24.68
N LEU A 621 13.21 -11.42 24.90
CA LEU A 621 14.61 -10.97 24.88
C LEU A 621 15.43 -11.65 25.98
N HIS A 622 14.85 -11.85 27.17
CA HIS A 622 15.49 -12.55 28.27
C HIS A 622 15.85 -13.99 27.89
N VAL A 623 14.91 -14.74 27.28
CA VAL A 623 15.17 -16.10 26.79
C VAL A 623 16.26 -16.12 25.72
N LEU A 624 16.32 -15.12 24.85
CA LEU A 624 17.37 -15.01 23.84
C LEU A 624 18.74 -14.73 24.46
N LEU A 625 18.80 -13.85 25.47
CA LEU A 625 20.02 -13.64 26.26
C LEU A 625 20.48 -14.93 26.94
N SER A 626 19.58 -15.70 27.55
CA SER A 626 19.95 -16.97 28.22
C SER A 626 20.40 -18.06 27.24
N LYS A 627 19.90 -18.04 26.00
CA LYS A 627 20.30 -19.00 24.94
C LYS A 627 21.56 -18.60 24.20
N SER A 628 21.93 -17.33 24.27
CA SER A 628 23.16 -16.81 23.68
C SER A 628 24.29 -16.85 24.72
N GLU A 629 25.53 -16.72 24.25
CA GLU A 629 26.69 -16.57 25.14
C GLU A 629 26.84 -15.13 25.67
N VAL A 630 25.95 -14.21 25.29
CA VAL A 630 26.03 -12.78 25.61
C VAL A 630 26.09 -12.53 27.11
N ALA A 631 25.22 -13.18 27.88
CA ALA A 631 25.18 -12.99 29.34
C ALA A 631 26.45 -13.47 30.04
N TYR A 632 27.14 -14.45 29.44
CA TYR A 632 28.43 -14.95 29.95
C TYR A 632 29.61 -14.09 29.48
N ARG A 633 29.58 -13.62 28.23
CA ARG A 633 30.67 -12.86 27.61
C ARG A 633 30.71 -11.39 28.00
N PHE A 634 29.54 -10.79 28.26
CA PHE A 634 29.38 -9.36 28.56
C PHE A 634 28.47 -9.10 29.77
N PRO A 635 28.67 -9.77 30.92
CA PRO A 635 27.80 -9.61 32.09
C PRO A 635 27.75 -8.16 32.59
N GLU A 636 28.86 -7.42 32.51
CA GLU A 636 28.96 -6.01 32.92
C GLU A 636 28.13 -5.06 32.06
N HIS A 637 27.75 -5.49 30.85
CA HIS A 637 26.90 -4.71 29.96
C HIS A 637 25.42 -4.99 30.17
N LEU A 638 25.03 -5.94 31.01
CA LEU A 638 23.63 -6.25 31.29
C LEU A 638 23.18 -5.60 32.61
N PRO A 639 21.97 -5.01 32.66
CA PRO A 639 21.44 -4.37 33.86
C PRO A 639 20.91 -5.40 34.88
N LEU A 640 21.66 -6.48 35.14
CA LEU A 640 21.23 -7.58 36.02
C LEU A 640 20.98 -7.10 37.45
N SER A 641 21.77 -6.15 37.93
CA SER A 641 21.58 -5.53 39.25
C SER A 641 20.34 -4.64 39.36
N GLU A 642 19.77 -4.19 38.24
CA GLU A 642 18.56 -3.37 38.19
C GLU A 642 17.28 -4.22 38.13
N LEU A 643 17.42 -5.53 37.94
CA LEU A 643 16.29 -6.46 37.92
C LEU A 643 15.69 -6.58 39.33
N SER A 644 14.52 -6.00 39.51
CA SER A 644 13.68 -6.21 40.68
C SER A 644 12.69 -7.34 40.39
N PRO A 645 12.85 -8.55 40.98
CA PRO A 645 11.94 -9.67 40.72
C PRO A 645 10.46 -9.30 40.94
N PRO A 646 10.06 -8.58 42.02
CA PRO A 646 8.70 -8.09 42.18
C PRO A 646 8.19 -7.30 40.96
N MET A 647 9.00 -6.39 40.40
CA MET A 647 8.59 -5.59 39.24
C MET A 647 8.44 -6.42 37.96
N LEU A 648 9.26 -7.46 37.79
CA LEU A 648 9.21 -8.33 36.62
C LEU A 648 7.99 -9.26 36.65
N ILE A 649 7.63 -9.76 37.84
CA ILE A 649 6.58 -10.77 38.00
C ILE A 649 5.18 -10.18 38.21
N GLU A 650 5.06 -8.94 38.69
CA GLU A 650 3.79 -8.38 39.18
C GLU A 650 2.66 -8.43 38.14
N HIS A 651 2.89 -7.87 36.95
CA HIS A 651 1.90 -7.87 35.88
C HIS A 651 1.54 -9.28 35.38
N PRO A 652 2.51 -10.14 35.00
CA PRO A 652 2.25 -11.53 34.67
C PRO A 652 1.45 -12.27 35.75
N LEU A 653 1.82 -12.09 37.02
CA LEU A 653 1.17 -12.76 38.15
C LEU A 653 -0.30 -12.33 38.28
N ARG A 654 -0.60 -11.03 38.16
CA ARG A 654 -1.97 -10.52 38.17
C ARG A 654 -2.82 -11.15 37.06
N CYS A 655 -2.28 -11.28 35.86
CA CYS A 655 -2.94 -11.92 34.72
C CYS A 655 -3.27 -13.40 35.01
N LEU A 656 -2.31 -14.16 35.56
CA LEU A 656 -2.53 -15.56 35.94
C LEU A 656 -3.53 -15.73 37.08
N VAL A 657 -3.48 -14.86 38.09
CA VAL A 657 -4.46 -14.85 39.19
C VAL A 657 -5.85 -14.51 38.66
N LEU A 658 -5.99 -13.55 37.75
CA LEU A 658 -7.26 -13.24 37.07
C LEU A 658 -7.80 -14.50 36.38
N CYS A 659 -6.97 -15.19 35.59
CA CYS A 659 -7.34 -16.43 34.92
C CYS A 659 -7.83 -17.50 35.91
N ALA A 660 -7.09 -17.71 37.00
CA ALA A 660 -7.47 -18.66 38.05
C ALA A 660 -8.82 -18.31 38.71
N GLN A 661 -9.04 -17.03 39.02
CA GLN A 661 -10.31 -16.57 39.60
C GLN A 661 -11.49 -16.68 38.63
N VAL A 662 -11.28 -16.44 37.33
CA VAL A 662 -12.30 -16.63 36.28
C VAL A 662 -12.70 -18.09 36.20
N HIS A 663 -11.74 -19.02 36.17
CA HIS A 663 -12.00 -20.46 36.20
C HIS A 663 -12.70 -20.92 37.49
N ALA A 664 -12.40 -20.29 38.63
CA ALA A 664 -13.10 -20.51 39.89
C ALA A 664 -14.53 -19.93 39.91
N GLY A 665 -14.98 -19.28 38.83
CA GLY A 665 -16.32 -18.72 38.70
C GLY A 665 -16.53 -17.39 39.43
N MET A 666 -15.47 -16.76 39.92
CA MET A 666 -15.58 -15.50 40.68
C MET A 666 -16.01 -14.31 39.81
N TRP A 667 -15.80 -14.38 38.50
CA TRP A 667 -15.99 -13.29 37.53
C TRP A 667 -17.18 -13.50 36.57
N ARG A 668 -18.10 -14.43 36.87
CA ARG A 668 -19.28 -14.74 36.00
C ARG A 668 -20.18 -13.54 35.68
N ARG A 669 -20.07 -12.45 36.44
CA ARG A 669 -20.86 -11.24 36.28
C ARG A 669 -20.25 -10.21 35.31
N ASN A 670 -19.02 -10.44 34.86
CA ASN A 670 -18.27 -9.57 33.93
C ASN A 670 -18.59 -9.83 32.44
N GLY A 671 -19.61 -10.63 32.14
CA GLY A 671 -20.04 -10.91 30.76
C GLY A 671 -19.14 -11.87 29.97
N PHE A 672 -19.50 -12.08 28.72
CA PHE A 672 -18.80 -12.95 27.79
C PHE A 672 -17.51 -12.33 27.23
N SER A 673 -17.40 -11.00 27.19
CA SER A 673 -16.18 -10.30 26.75
C SER A 673 -14.95 -10.79 27.52
N LEU A 674 -15.02 -10.82 28.85
CA LEU A 674 -13.93 -11.35 29.68
C LEU A 674 -13.65 -12.83 29.39
N VAL A 675 -14.70 -13.64 29.28
CA VAL A 675 -14.55 -15.08 29.00
C VAL A 675 -13.84 -15.30 27.67
N ASN A 676 -14.18 -14.52 26.64
CA ASN A 676 -13.53 -14.56 25.33
C ASN A 676 -12.05 -14.14 25.42
N GLN A 677 -11.75 -13.05 26.13
CA GLN A 677 -10.37 -12.61 26.37
C GLN A 677 -9.51 -13.70 27.03
N ILE A 678 -10.02 -14.35 28.08
CA ILE A 678 -9.31 -15.46 28.75
C ILE A 678 -9.21 -16.71 27.85
N TYR A 679 -10.22 -16.99 27.05
CA TYR A 679 -10.18 -18.08 26.07
C TYR A 679 -9.04 -17.85 25.07
N TYR A 680 -8.92 -16.65 24.50
CA TYR A 680 -7.86 -16.36 23.54
C TYR A 680 -6.49 -16.30 24.19
N TYR A 681 -6.37 -15.84 25.43
CA TYR A 681 -5.12 -15.87 26.20
C TYR A 681 -4.50 -17.28 26.28
N HIS A 682 -5.34 -18.32 26.41
CA HIS A 682 -4.90 -19.72 26.44
C HIS A 682 -4.92 -20.41 25.06
N ASN A 683 -5.50 -19.77 24.04
CA ASN A 683 -5.65 -20.36 22.71
C ASN A 683 -4.29 -20.59 22.05
N VAL A 684 -4.13 -21.70 21.33
CA VAL A 684 -2.88 -22.08 20.65
C VAL A 684 -2.31 -20.97 19.75
N LYS A 685 -3.18 -20.14 19.14
CA LYS A 685 -2.76 -19.02 18.29
C LYS A 685 -2.03 -17.90 19.04
N CYS A 686 -2.30 -17.73 20.32
CA CYS A 686 -1.83 -16.60 21.12
C CYS A 686 -0.93 -17.03 22.28
N ARG A 687 -1.09 -18.27 22.75
CA ARG A 687 -0.46 -18.84 23.94
C ARG A 687 1.05 -18.58 23.99
N ARG A 688 1.76 -18.85 22.90
CA ARG A 688 3.23 -18.72 22.81
C ARG A 688 3.72 -17.31 23.14
N GLU A 689 2.95 -16.30 22.75
CA GLU A 689 3.33 -14.90 22.87
C GLU A 689 2.53 -14.16 23.96
N MET A 690 1.66 -14.87 24.69
CA MET A 690 0.91 -14.36 25.83
C MET A 690 1.21 -15.19 27.09
N PHE A 691 0.46 -16.27 27.33
CA PHE A 691 0.58 -17.10 28.52
C PHE A 691 1.99 -17.64 28.75
N ASP A 692 2.64 -18.21 27.73
CA ASP A 692 3.96 -18.80 27.89
C ASP A 692 5.01 -17.72 28.25
N LYS A 693 4.90 -16.50 27.70
CA LYS A 693 5.77 -15.36 28.04
C LYS A 693 5.52 -14.86 29.46
N ASP A 694 4.27 -14.85 29.91
CA ASP A 694 3.92 -14.49 31.29
C ASP A 694 4.53 -15.51 32.28
N VAL A 695 4.48 -16.82 31.95
CA VAL A 695 5.13 -17.88 32.75
C VAL A 695 6.65 -17.72 32.75
N VAL A 696 7.27 -17.43 31.60
CA VAL A 696 8.71 -17.16 31.50
C VAL A 696 9.12 -16.03 32.44
N MET A 697 8.36 -14.93 32.49
CA MET A 697 8.67 -13.82 33.39
C MET A 697 8.63 -14.22 34.87
N LEU A 698 7.73 -15.12 35.27
CA LEU A 698 7.70 -15.65 36.64
C LEU A 698 8.89 -16.55 36.98
N GLN A 699 9.57 -17.08 35.97
CA GLN A 699 10.73 -17.95 36.11
C GLN A 699 12.06 -17.20 35.98
N VAL A 700 12.03 -15.89 35.69
CA VAL A 700 13.23 -15.06 35.62
C VAL A 700 13.86 -15.03 37.01
N HIS A 701 15.04 -15.63 37.11
CA HIS A 701 15.90 -15.51 38.28
C HIS A 701 16.94 -14.43 37.97
N PRO A 702 17.13 -13.45 38.87
CA PRO A 702 18.18 -12.44 38.72
C PRO A 702 19.58 -13.05 38.76
#